data_AF-A0AA42X248-F1
#
_entry.id   AF-A0AA42X248-F1
#
_cell.length_a   1.000
_cell.length_b   1.000
_cell.length_c   1.000
_cell.angle_alpha   90.00
_cell.angle_beta   90.00
_cell.angle_gamma   90.00
#
_symmetry.space_group_name_H-M   'P 1'
#
loop_
_entity.id
_entity.type
_entity.pdbx_description
1 polymer ?
#
loop_
_entity_poly.entity_id
_entity_poly.type
_entity_poly.pdbx_seq_one_letter_code
_entity_poly.pdbx_strand_id
1 'polypeptide(L)'
;MADFLVEHARANVWCSPRMDHQVILQAKRVSAPNGELNAINLMWDRIPLPEQRVRYHVFQIGQNYAPLLGLLPLRRMWYRLSKAMMENNLMADVYINNGLQLPRGDTWILITEDRAILVAVRDQSWLPAARTEAIYLRLYTNSFFSSRRSDDFDHQIKVVSHRFKDMNGVLLFQQNYLNHVPLRGHTSLYVNGRLTQTLEPMKIKAGDVVEFVYDTTIKQVLEFKVSQLDYFESTKDLKRKYLLSHAGDQVGGPMIDYRDDIDVYLIRKSKIGNVQDQYQGVYFHKNQNDALRMVTHRDYSLAVPYLSGYLNDNPWLGTNDDVYVQLRIRHGGYARPLTFEHHRIHELYKLPYLDRQMAMVGTESTVSVWKADSLESSEYVEIMDARWVGVTRPLAEKAYGYNAVAWYQANTPIKITVDSGNRHAHIPYGLQWGSTVYEFDATGFLLGWYYWAGGSMYHPQNATCTLVEVVKGRSGYKINTVFGQDTPVTIKPGVNYRFYIAPMDSSGARQDRWEDCTGDETRYVIVNGVVHWTVNPLAWATAVKSDEEMLTYRLQLEAADGLLKLSIDGTAVYPNSPQGVCGIKPGKIDLWLNRKALIENLDYFIKWPEIVIVNKEYLKADGKQEVVVRASGFCREDMSMQPVPEYGFVRWGLLSKNRRYNVRDDRVLRMVVRGAVIHRDDLKFSEDDSGVRLPESFNGSPYLIDEVVVPMGDLESQSWFDFRARSQAVDKEIEDYLTIKLPEPVEPNPNMYNNGKYWLFSPFSSVVMHHLQLGYISMDGFRGQYSDRDVLERLKDYEYLLDFEPTRRELVYDLINVHPHDKFQVQRLDLYQYNFLRRAIKVFLDDKVDMSQFIELVEPTS
;
A
#
# COMPACT_ATOMS: atom_id res chain seq x y z
N MET A 1 8.61 -4.51 24.46
CA MET A 1 7.93 -4.94 23.22
C MET A 1 8.86 -4.63 22.08
N ALA A 2 9.08 -5.59 21.18
CA ALA A 2 9.78 -5.29 19.95
C ALA A 2 8.91 -4.37 19.08
N ASP A 3 9.57 -3.57 18.25
CA ASP A 3 8.93 -2.58 17.40
C ASP A 3 8.28 -3.28 16.21
N PHE A 4 6.95 -3.44 16.25
CA PHE A 4 6.17 -4.14 15.22
C PHE A 4 6.47 -3.66 13.80
N LEU A 5 6.59 -2.34 13.58
CA LEU A 5 6.84 -1.79 12.24
C LEU A 5 8.23 -2.14 11.74
N VAL A 6 9.23 -2.08 12.63
CA VAL A 6 10.60 -2.47 12.31
C VAL A 6 10.69 -3.96 12.02
N GLU A 7 10.01 -4.81 12.81
CA GLU A 7 9.96 -6.25 12.57
C GLU A 7 9.25 -6.58 11.26
N HIS A 8 8.12 -5.93 10.97
CA HIS A 8 7.41 -6.10 9.71
C HIS A 8 8.27 -5.68 8.51
N ALA A 9 8.96 -4.53 8.59
CA ALA A 9 9.90 -4.07 7.56
C ALA A 9 11.07 -5.04 7.36
N ARG A 10 11.65 -5.56 8.44
CA ARG A 10 12.72 -6.58 8.37
C ARG A 10 12.23 -7.90 7.77
N ALA A 11 11.00 -8.28 8.06
CA ALA A 11 10.42 -9.53 7.61
C ALA A 11 9.89 -9.47 6.16
N ASN A 12 9.47 -8.30 5.66
CA ASN A 12 8.76 -8.21 4.38
C ASN A 12 9.46 -7.36 3.31
N VAL A 13 10.34 -6.42 3.68
CA VAL A 13 10.97 -5.47 2.72
C VAL A 13 12.49 -5.62 2.69
N TRP A 14 13.12 -5.76 3.87
CA TRP A 14 14.57 -5.87 3.98
C TRP A 14 15.09 -7.11 3.25
N CYS A 15 16.05 -6.89 2.34
CA CYS A 15 16.61 -7.93 1.46
C CYS A 15 17.90 -8.57 2.00
N SER A 16 18.43 -8.06 3.12
CA SER A 16 19.70 -8.50 3.71
C SER A 16 20.88 -8.49 2.73
N PRO A 17 21.39 -7.31 2.34
CA PRO A 17 22.45 -7.19 1.32
C PRO A 17 23.76 -7.94 1.62
N ARG A 18 23.97 -8.38 2.87
CA ARG A 18 25.16 -9.14 3.27
C ARG A 18 24.97 -10.66 3.20
N MET A 19 23.76 -11.13 2.96
CA MET A 19 23.42 -12.55 2.97
C MET A 19 24.18 -13.34 1.90
N ASP A 20 24.36 -12.76 0.71
CA ASP A 20 25.02 -13.45 -0.42
C ASP A 20 26.56 -13.36 -0.41
N HIS A 21 27.14 -12.86 0.70
CA HIS A 21 28.58 -12.65 0.88
C HIS A 21 29.24 -11.95 -0.32
N GLN A 22 28.51 -11.05 -0.99
CA GLN A 22 28.99 -10.42 -2.21
C GLN A 22 30.11 -9.43 -1.89
N VAL A 23 31.24 -9.60 -2.57
CA VAL A 23 32.39 -8.68 -2.48
C VAL A 23 32.96 -8.39 -3.86
N ILE A 24 33.47 -7.18 -4.03
CA ILE A 24 34.25 -6.77 -5.19
C ILE A 24 35.58 -6.23 -4.65
N LEU A 25 36.67 -6.90 -5.03
CA LEU A 25 38.00 -6.62 -4.51
C LEU A 25 38.92 -6.20 -5.66
N GLN A 26 39.53 -5.03 -5.54
CA GLN A 26 40.56 -4.59 -6.48
C GLN A 26 41.89 -5.28 -6.13
N ALA A 27 42.45 -6.04 -7.07
CA ALA A 27 43.69 -6.77 -6.87
C ALA A 27 44.92 -5.91 -7.25
N LYS A 28 45.99 -6.00 -6.46
CA LYS A 28 47.25 -5.30 -6.71
C LYS A 28 48.26 -6.24 -7.37
N ARG A 29 48.85 -5.84 -8.50
CA ARG A 29 49.88 -6.64 -9.18
C ARG A 29 51.11 -6.80 -8.30
N VAL A 30 51.63 -8.02 -8.25
CA VAL A 30 52.91 -8.38 -7.61
C VAL A 30 53.94 -8.88 -8.64
N SER A 31 53.50 -9.54 -9.70
CA SER A 31 54.38 -9.96 -10.80
C SER A 31 54.93 -8.76 -11.58
N ALA A 32 56.04 -8.94 -12.32
CA ALA A 32 56.44 -7.98 -13.34
C ALA A 32 55.29 -7.73 -14.37
N PRO A 33 55.27 -6.58 -15.09
CA PRO A 33 54.27 -6.30 -16.12
C PRO A 33 54.22 -7.34 -17.25
N ASN A 34 55.35 -8.02 -17.49
CA ASN A 34 55.44 -9.11 -18.45
C ASN A 34 55.10 -10.48 -17.85
N GLY A 35 54.69 -10.57 -16.58
CA GLY A 35 54.42 -11.83 -15.88
C GLY A 35 55.68 -12.59 -15.46
N GLU A 36 55.50 -13.57 -14.57
CA GLU A 36 56.55 -14.44 -14.03
C GLU A 36 56.48 -15.86 -14.61
N LEU A 37 57.62 -16.56 -14.60
CA LEU A 37 57.77 -17.96 -15.03
C LEU A 37 58.17 -18.85 -13.85
N ASN A 38 57.55 -20.02 -13.75
CA ASN A 38 57.78 -21.08 -12.75
C ASN A 38 57.48 -20.72 -11.28
N ALA A 39 57.88 -19.55 -10.78
CA ALA A 39 57.66 -19.14 -9.40
C ALA A 39 57.60 -17.60 -9.28
N ILE A 40 56.98 -17.11 -8.20
CA ILE A 40 56.99 -15.71 -7.81
C ILE A 40 57.59 -15.57 -6.40
N ASN A 41 58.41 -14.55 -6.18
CA ASN A 41 58.90 -14.19 -4.87
C ASN A 41 57.93 -13.18 -4.24
N LEU A 42 57.32 -13.54 -3.12
CA LEU A 42 56.46 -12.68 -2.32
C LEU A 42 57.09 -12.54 -0.93
N MET A 43 57.63 -11.35 -0.63
CA MET A 43 58.43 -11.12 0.59
C MET A 43 59.57 -12.15 0.72
N TRP A 44 59.51 -13.03 1.73
CA TRP A 44 60.52 -14.05 2.01
C TRP A 44 60.17 -15.42 1.40
N ASP A 45 58.95 -15.57 0.86
CA ASP A 45 58.45 -16.83 0.32
C ASP A 45 58.60 -16.90 -1.20
N ARG A 46 59.07 -18.06 -1.67
CA ARG A 46 59.08 -18.41 -3.09
C ARG A 46 57.92 -19.35 -3.39
N ILE A 47 56.91 -18.84 -4.07
CA ILE A 47 55.67 -19.57 -4.37
C ILE A 47 55.75 -20.12 -5.80
N PRO A 48 55.70 -21.45 -6.02
CA PRO A 48 55.65 -22.02 -7.36
C PRO A 48 54.35 -21.63 -8.05
N LEU A 49 54.38 -21.31 -9.34
CA LEU A 49 53.19 -20.97 -10.14
C LEU A 49 52.39 -22.23 -10.50
N PRO A 50 51.10 -22.11 -10.91
CA PRO A 50 50.23 -23.27 -11.13
C PRO A 50 50.77 -24.30 -12.13
N GLU A 51 51.42 -23.84 -13.21
CA GLU A 51 52.02 -24.68 -14.24
C GLU A 51 53.48 -24.27 -14.49
N GLN A 52 54.37 -25.25 -14.69
CA GLN A 52 55.76 -24.99 -15.08
C GLN A 52 55.86 -24.57 -16.55
N ARG A 53 56.85 -23.72 -16.87
CA ARG A 53 57.10 -23.17 -18.22
C ARG A 53 55.93 -22.35 -18.81
N VAL A 54 54.98 -21.97 -17.97
CA VAL A 54 53.85 -21.10 -18.33
C VAL A 54 53.97 -19.80 -17.57
N ARG A 55 53.68 -18.70 -18.26
CA ARG A 55 53.80 -17.34 -17.74
C ARG A 55 52.49 -16.90 -17.10
N TYR A 56 52.57 -16.32 -15.91
CA TYR A 56 51.41 -15.85 -15.15
C TYR A 56 51.58 -14.40 -14.70
N HIS A 57 50.48 -13.66 -14.74
CA HIS A 57 50.34 -12.39 -14.03
C HIS A 57 49.74 -12.67 -12.66
N VAL A 58 50.44 -12.25 -11.60
CA VAL A 58 50.04 -12.55 -10.23
C VAL A 58 49.67 -11.25 -9.52
N PHE A 59 48.52 -11.29 -8.87
CA PHE A 59 47.93 -10.19 -8.11
C PHE A 59 47.68 -10.64 -6.67
N GLN A 60 47.70 -9.69 -5.74
CA GLN A 60 47.44 -9.88 -4.34
C GLN A 60 46.26 -9.00 -3.92
N ILE A 61 45.37 -9.57 -3.11
CA ILE A 61 44.21 -8.87 -2.52
C ILE A 61 44.44 -8.52 -1.04
N GLY A 62 45.42 -9.17 -0.41
CA GLY A 62 45.77 -8.97 1.00
C GLY A 62 45.20 -10.06 1.90
N GLN A 63 45.32 -9.88 3.22
CA GLN A 63 44.87 -10.85 4.21
C GLN A 63 43.36 -10.80 4.38
N ASN A 64 42.68 -11.87 3.99
CA ASN A 64 41.24 -12.01 4.15
C ASN A 64 40.90 -13.42 4.64
N TYR A 65 39.84 -13.54 5.43
CA TYR A 65 39.39 -14.86 5.87
C TYR A 65 38.56 -15.52 4.76
N ALA A 66 39.20 -16.44 4.02
CA ALA A 66 38.66 -17.04 2.81
C ALA A 66 37.23 -17.62 2.91
N PRO A 67 36.83 -18.31 4.01
CA PRO A 67 35.45 -18.77 4.17
C PRO A 67 34.40 -17.65 4.19
N LEU A 68 34.73 -16.44 4.68
CA LEU A 68 33.80 -15.30 4.62
C LEU A 68 33.60 -14.78 3.19
N LEU A 69 34.50 -15.14 2.28
CA LEU A 69 34.41 -14.80 0.86
C LEU A 69 33.82 -15.94 0.02
N GLY A 70 33.33 -17.02 0.66
CA GLY A 70 32.82 -18.22 -0.03
C GLY A 70 33.92 -19.10 -0.63
N LEU A 71 35.19 -18.87 -0.31
CA LEU A 71 36.33 -19.62 -0.84
C LEU A 71 36.73 -20.78 0.09
N LEU A 72 37.17 -21.89 -0.50
CA LEU A 72 37.71 -23.03 0.24
C LEU A 72 38.97 -22.62 1.03
N PRO A 73 39.13 -23.07 2.29
CA PRO A 73 40.28 -22.72 3.14
C PRO A 73 41.54 -23.53 2.78
N LEU A 74 41.77 -23.83 1.51
CA LEU A 74 42.93 -24.58 1.03
C LEU A 74 44.16 -23.66 1.01
N ARG A 75 45.15 -23.97 1.86
CA ARG A 75 46.39 -23.21 1.97
C ARG A 75 47.51 -23.77 1.10
N ARG A 76 48.39 -22.88 0.63
CA ARG A 76 49.62 -23.18 -0.13
C ARG A 76 49.43 -24.01 -1.40
N MET A 77 48.21 -24.03 -1.94
CA MET A 77 47.88 -24.77 -3.15
C MET A 77 47.11 -23.87 -4.11
N TRP A 78 47.53 -23.84 -5.37
CA TRP A 78 46.79 -23.18 -6.42
C TRP A 78 45.53 -23.96 -6.73
N TYR A 79 44.41 -23.26 -6.71
CA TYR A 79 43.11 -23.83 -6.94
C TYR A 79 42.42 -23.09 -8.09
N ARG A 80 41.94 -23.82 -9.09
CA ARG A 80 41.40 -23.24 -10.32
C ARG A 80 40.04 -22.61 -10.05
N LEU A 81 39.81 -21.39 -10.54
CA LEU A 81 38.60 -20.62 -10.19
C LEU A 81 37.32 -21.28 -10.70
N SER A 82 37.31 -21.80 -11.94
CA SER A 82 36.18 -22.58 -12.48
C SER A 82 35.83 -23.80 -11.61
N LYS A 83 36.82 -24.46 -11.02
CA LYS A 83 36.59 -25.59 -10.10
C LYS A 83 35.98 -25.10 -8.78
N ALA A 84 36.43 -23.96 -8.27
CA ALA A 84 35.87 -23.33 -7.07
C ALA A 84 34.39 -22.96 -7.23
N MET A 85 34.03 -22.47 -8.41
CA MET A 85 32.64 -22.11 -8.70
C MET A 85 31.73 -23.34 -8.68
N MET A 86 32.17 -24.45 -9.28
CA MET A 86 31.39 -25.69 -9.35
C MET A 86 31.30 -26.41 -8.00
N GLU A 87 32.39 -26.49 -7.23
CA GLU A 87 32.38 -27.23 -5.95
C GLU A 87 31.68 -26.46 -4.82
N ASN A 88 31.60 -25.12 -4.88
CA ASN A 88 31.01 -24.30 -3.81
C ASN A 88 29.72 -23.59 -4.22
N ASN A 89 29.19 -23.81 -5.43
CA ASN A 89 28.06 -23.05 -5.99
C ASN A 89 28.24 -21.52 -5.83
N LEU A 90 29.46 -21.05 -6.12
CA LEU A 90 29.91 -19.68 -6.01
C LEU A 90 30.03 -19.07 -7.41
N MET A 91 29.59 -17.82 -7.59
CA MET A 91 29.94 -17.04 -8.78
C MET A 91 31.25 -16.29 -8.52
N ALA A 92 32.26 -16.53 -9.34
CA ALA A 92 33.52 -15.82 -9.29
C ALA A 92 33.85 -15.21 -10.64
N ASP A 93 33.90 -13.88 -10.69
CA ASP A 93 34.18 -13.12 -11.90
C ASP A 93 35.48 -12.35 -11.72
N VAL A 94 36.44 -12.58 -12.61
CA VAL A 94 37.64 -11.75 -12.70
C VAL A 94 37.52 -10.90 -13.94
N TYR A 95 37.66 -9.59 -13.81
CA TYR A 95 37.46 -8.66 -14.92
C TYR A 95 38.36 -7.43 -14.78
N ILE A 96 38.52 -6.73 -15.90
CA ILE A 96 39.21 -5.43 -15.98
C ILE A 96 38.19 -4.29 -16.10
N ASN A 97 38.65 -3.05 -16.00
CA ASN A 97 37.77 -1.87 -15.94
C ASN A 97 36.89 -1.70 -17.18
N ASN A 98 37.35 -2.13 -18.37
CA ASN A 98 36.57 -2.08 -19.60
C ASN A 98 35.49 -3.19 -19.72
N GLY A 99 35.31 -4.04 -18.71
CA GLY A 99 34.30 -5.10 -18.69
C GLY A 99 34.68 -6.43 -19.30
N LEU A 100 35.91 -6.58 -19.82
CA LEU A 100 36.40 -7.87 -20.30
C LEU A 100 36.59 -8.84 -19.13
N GLN A 101 35.96 -10.02 -19.20
CA GLN A 101 36.09 -11.04 -18.16
C GLN A 101 37.27 -11.96 -18.46
N LEU A 102 38.14 -12.21 -17.49
CA LEU A 102 39.24 -13.15 -17.62
C LEU A 102 38.71 -14.58 -17.46
N PRO A 103 39.09 -15.54 -18.33
CA PRO A 103 38.56 -16.89 -18.27
C PRO A 103 38.82 -17.53 -16.91
N ARG A 104 37.76 -18.07 -16.30
CA ARG A 104 37.81 -18.71 -14.97
C ARG A 104 38.54 -20.05 -15.02
N GLY A 105 38.61 -20.67 -16.19
CA GLY A 105 39.52 -21.79 -16.47
C GLY A 105 41.01 -21.43 -16.50
N ASP A 106 41.37 -20.20 -16.83
CA ASP A 106 42.77 -19.74 -16.88
C ASP A 106 43.10 -18.76 -15.74
N THR A 107 42.35 -18.87 -14.66
CA THR A 107 42.56 -18.11 -13.43
C THR A 107 42.63 -19.06 -12.23
N TRP A 108 43.60 -18.83 -11.37
CA TRP A 108 43.85 -19.62 -10.15
C TRP A 108 43.89 -18.71 -8.94
N ILE A 109 43.47 -19.26 -7.80
CA ILE A 109 43.54 -18.61 -6.50
C ILE A 109 44.43 -19.42 -5.56
N LEU A 110 45.19 -18.75 -4.71
CA LEU A 110 46.00 -19.38 -3.66
C LEU A 110 45.89 -18.56 -2.38
N ILE A 111 45.76 -19.25 -1.25
CA ILE A 111 45.79 -18.65 0.08
C ILE A 111 47.16 -18.99 0.71
N THR A 112 47.93 -17.96 1.07
CA THR A 112 49.24 -18.13 1.74
C THR A 112 49.06 -18.52 3.21
N GLU A 113 50.14 -18.89 3.90
CA GLU A 113 50.08 -19.16 5.35
C GLU A 113 49.60 -17.94 6.15
N ASP A 114 50.05 -16.75 5.75
CA ASP A 114 49.63 -15.47 6.31
C ASP A 114 48.21 -15.06 5.89
N ARG A 115 47.43 -15.96 5.27
CA ARG A 115 46.06 -15.74 4.78
C ARG A 115 45.95 -14.68 3.67
N ALA A 116 47.05 -14.35 3.00
CA ALA A 116 47.00 -13.48 1.85
C ALA A 116 46.41 -14.22 0.65
N ILE A 117 45.46 -13.60 -0.03
CA ILE A 117 44.86 -14.17 -1.25
C ILE A 117 45.65 -13.68 -2.46
N LEU A 118 46.17 -14.64 -3.23
CA LEU A 118 46.82 -14.42 -4.51
C LEU A 118 45.92 -14.91 -5.64
N VAL A 119 45.88 -14.14 -6.73
CA VAL A 119 45.18 -14.48 -7.96
C VAL A 119 46.22 -14.54 -9.08
N ALA A 120 46.35 -15.70 -9.73
CA ALA A 120 47.22 -15.91 -10.87
C ALA A 120 46.38 -16.05 -12.15
N VAL A 121 46.61 -15.16 -13.11
CA VAL A 121 45.98 -15.19 -14.43
C VAL A 121 47.04 -15.58 -15.45
N ARG A 122 46.77 -16.61 -16.25
CA ARG A 122 47.71 -17.06 -17.30
C ARG A 122 47.86 -15.98 -18.37
N ASP A 123 49.11 -15.68 -18.76
CA ASP A 123 49.40 -14.71 -19.82
C ASP A 123 48.87 -15.20 -21.17
N GLN A 124 48.22 -14.32 -21.93
CA GLN A 124 47.68 -14.63 -23.25
C GLN A 124 47.94 -13.48 -24.22
N SER A 125 48.06 -13.80 -25.50
CA SER A 125 48.38 -12.84 -26.57
C SER A 125 47.29 -11.78 -26.76
N TRP A 126 46.01 -12.15 -26.56
CA TRP A 126 44.86 -11.25 -26.63
C TRP A 126 44.62 -10.46 -25.32
N LEU A 127 45.47 -10.64 -24.30
CA LEU A 127 45.34 -10.07 -22.96
C LEU A 127 46.29 -8.88 -22.68
N PRO A 128 46.56 -7.92 -23.59
CA PRO A 128 47.53 -6.86 -23.34
C PRO A 128 47.10 -5.94 -22.19
N ALA A 129 45.79 -5.76 -21.98
CA ALA A 129 45.23 -4.95 -20.90
C ALA A 129 45.57 -5.47 -19.50
N ALA A 130 45.70 -6.79 -19.32
CA ALA A 130 46.12 -7.38 -18.04
C ALA A 130 47.61 -7.14 -17.72
N ARG A 131 48.35 -6.37 -18.54
CA ARG A 131 49.73 -5.93 -18.26
C ARG A 131 49.77 -4.53 -17.62
N THR A 132 48.76 -3.71 -17.86
CA THR A 132 48.72 -2.29 -17.49
C THR A 132 47.52 -1.91 -16.62
N GLU A 133 46.39 -2.58 -16.78
CA GLU A 133 45.14 -2.24 -16.08
C GLU A 133 45.01 -2.95 -14.72
N ALA A 134 44.17 -2.37 -13.86
CA ALA A 134 43.75 -2.99 -12.62
C ALA A 134 42.75 -4.13 -12.89
N ILE A 135 42.86 -5.19 -12.10
CA ILE A 135 41.95 -6.34 -12.16
C ILE A 135 41.10 -6.36 -10.89
N TYR A 136 39.83 -6.71 -11.06
CA TYR A 136 38.86 -6.88 -10.00
C TYR A 136 38.46 -8.34 -9.90
N LEU A 137 38.28 -8.81 -8.67
CA LEU A 137 37.68 -10.10 -8.35
C LEU A 137 36.34 -9.86 -7.67
N ARG A 138 35.25 -10.30 -8.30
CA ARG A 138 33.94 -10.40 -7.68
C ARG A 138 33.71 -11.83 -7.22
N LEU A 139 33.26 -11.96 -5.98
CA LEU A 139 32.80 -13.23 -5.39
C LEU A 139 31.36 -13.01 -4.93
N TYR A 140 30.47 -13.94 -5.28
CA TYR A 140 29.05 -13.88 -4.95
C TYR A 140 28.52 -15.29 -4.68
N THR A 141 28.05 -15.52 -3.45
CA THR A 141 27.50 -16.81 -3.01
C THR A 141 26.00 -16.67 -2.90
N ASN A 142 25.24 -17.17 -3.87
CA ASN A 142 23.79 -17.02 -3.85
C ASN A 142 23.19 -17.80 -2.66
N SER A 143 22.61 -17.08 -1.70
CA SER A 143 21.93 -17.67 -0.54
C SER A 143 20.66 -18.45 -0.90
N PHE A 144 20.15 -18.31 -2.12
CA PHE A 144 19.09 -19.16 -2.65
C PHE A 144 19.45 -20.65 -2.54
N PHE A 145 20.71 -21.03 -2.77
CA PHE A 145 21.15 -22.43 -2.69
C PHE A 145 20.94 -23.06 -1.30
N SER A 146 20.93 -22.26 -0.23
CA SER A 146 20.69 -22.72 1.15
C SER A 146 19.24 -22.53 1.62
N SER A 147 18.36 -22.03 0.75
CA SER A 147 16.95 -21.81 1.05
C SER A 147 16.12 -23.05 0.75
N ARG A 148 15.00 -23.26 1.45
CA ARG A 148 14.04 -24.34 1.09
C ARG A 148 13.46 -24.22 -0.32
N ARG A 149 13.61 -23.05 -0.95
CA ARG A 149 13.09 -22.80 -2.30
C ARG A 149 13.98 -23.40 -3.39
N SER A 150 15.25 -23.71 -3.10
CA SER A 150 16.12 -24.42 -4.03
C SER A 150 15.88 -25.94 -4.05
N ASP A 151 15.03 -26.46 -3.16
CA ASP A 151 14.70 -27.90 -3.13
C ASP A 151 13.78 -28.33 -4.30
N ASP A 152 13.29 -27.38 -5.11
CA ASP A 152 12.39 -27.65 -6.24
C ASP A 152 13.11 -28.29 -7.45
N PHE A 153 14.42 -28.09 -7.57
CA PHE A 153 15.24 -28.55 -8.69
C PHE A 153 16.70 -28.69 -8.25
N ASP A 154 17.47 -29.55 -8.93
CA ASP A 154 18.92 -29.70 -8.67
C ASP A 154 19.70 -28.49 -9.21
N HIS A 155 19.67 -27.41 -8.42
CA HIS A 155 20.31 -26.14 -8.73
C HIS A 155 21.83 -26.28 -8.61
N GLN A 156 22.53 -25.91 -9.68
CA GLN A 156 24.00 -25.94 -9.78
C GLN A 156 24.56 -24.76 -10.58
N ILE A 157 25.86 -24.51 -10.37
CA ILE A 157 26.70 -23.69 -11.26
C ILE A 157 27.70 -24.61 -11.95
N LYS A 158 27.76 -24.57 -13.28
CA LYS A 158 28.70 -25.36 -14.07
C LYS A 158 29.54 -24.47 -14.97
N VAL A 159 30.86 -24.65 -14.91
CA VAL A 159 31.81 -23.89 -15.73
C VAL A 159 32.65 -24.86 -16.55
N VAL A 160 32.59 -24.73 -17.88
CA VAL A 160 33.43 -25.50 -18.79
C VAL A 160 34.28 -24.54 -19.57
N SER A 161 35.60 -24.67 -19.44
CA SER A 161 36.58 -23.80 -20.08
C SER A 161 37.61 -24.65 -20.82
N HIS A 162 37.86 -24.31 -22.08
CA HIS A 162 38.83 -25.03 -22.90
C HIS A 162 39.64 -24.08 -23.78
N ARG A 163 40.90 -24.46 -24.01
CA ARG A 163 41.83 -23.81 -24.92
C ARG A 163 42.08 -24.75 -26.08
N PHE A 164 41.64 -24.36 -27.26
CA PHE A 164 41.69 -25.25 -28.42
C PHE A 164 43.05 -25.23 -29.10
N LYS A 165 43.50 -26.44 -29.47
CA LYS A 165 44.67 -26.67 -30.33
C LYS A 165 44.26 -27.23 -31.70
N ASP A 166 43.07 -27.80 -31.79
CA ASP A 166 42.52 -28.53 -32.94
C ASP A 166 41.01 -28.28 -33.10
N MET A 167 40.49 -28.43 -34.33
CA MET A 167 39.09 -28.12 -34.68
C MET A 167 38.08 -29.13 -34.09
N ASN A 168 38.47 -30.39 -33.91
CA ASN A 168 37.58 -31.43 -33.35
C ASN A 168 37.18 -31.11 -31.90
N GLY A 169 38.11 -30.58 -31.10
CA GLY A 169 37.79 -30.11 -29.75
C GLY A 169 36.72 -29.02 -29.74
N VAL A 170 36.77 -28.07 -30.69
CA VAL A 170 35.81 -26.96 -30.78
C VAL A 170 34.39 -27.47 -31.02
N LEU A 171 34.24 -28.48 -31.89
CA LEU A 171 32.94 -29.08 -32.20
C LEU A 171 32.34 -29.82 -30.97
N LEU A 172 33.15 -30.58 -30.24
CA LEU A 172 32.70 -31.26 -29.02
C LEU A 172 32.26 -30.27 -27.93
N PHE A 173 33.00 -29.17 -27.77
CA PHE A 173 32.61 -28.11 -26.84
C PHE A 173 31.31 -27.41 -27.27
N GLN A 174 31.17 -27.13 -28.57
CA GLN A 174 29.96 -26.53 -29.12
C GLN A 174 28.74 -27.43 -28.85
N GLN A 175 28.87 -28.75 -29.07
CA GLN A 175 27.80 -29.70 -28.77
C GLN A 175 27.45 -29.69 -27.28
N ASN A 176 28.44 -29.65 -26.39
CA ASN A 176 28.22 -29.57 -24.95
C ASN A 176 27.47 -28.28 -24.57
N TYR A 177 27.89 -27.14 -25.12
CA TYR A 177 27.19 -25.86 -24.92
C TYR A 177 25.73 -25.94 -25.38
N LEU A 178 25.49 -26.40 -26.61
CA LEU A 178 24.13 -26.51 -27.18
C LEU A 178 23.23 -27.46 -26.39
N ASN A 179 23.78 -28.48 -25.74
CA ASN A 179 23.02 -29.36 -24.85
C ASN A 179 22.59 -28.68 -23.53
N HIS A 180 23.28 -27.63 -23.10
CA HIS A 180 22.94 -26.90 -21.86
C HIS A 180 22.01 -25.70 -22.10
N VAL A 181 22.05 -25.09 -23.29
CA VAL A 181 21.18 -23.95 -23.67
C VAL A 181 19.68 -24.20 -23.42
N PRO A 182 19.08 -25.36 -23.75
CA PRO A 182 17.65 -25.57 -23.54
C PRO A 182 17.28 -25.94 -22.10
N LEU A 183 18.25 -26.11 -21.19
CA LEU A 183 17.99 -26.49 -19.81
C LEU A 183 17.52 -25.28 -18.98
N ARG A 184 16.82 -25.55 -17.87
CA ARG A 184 16.38 -24.51 -16.91
C ARG A 184 17.57 -23.68 -16.44
N GLY A 185 17.39 -22.36 -16.33
CA GLY A 185 18.47 -21.42 -16.01
C GLY A 185 18.95 -20.68 -17.24
N HIS A 186 20.23 -20.28 -17.23
CA HIS A 186 20.83 -19.62 -18.37
C HIS A 186 22.29 -20.05 -18.59
N THR A 187 22.67 -20.27 -19.85
CA THR A 187 24.04 -20.60 -20.25
C THR A 187 24.70 -19.42 -20.96
N SER A 188 25.76 -18.91 -20.35
CA SER A 188 26.55 -17.77 -20.83
C SER A 188 27.80 -18.27 -21.53
N LEU A 189 28.02 -17.87 -22.78
CA LEU A 189 29.22 -18.25 -23.52
C LEU A 189 30.18 -17.06 -23.65
N TYR A 190 31.47 -17.34 -23.47
CA TYR A 190 32.56 -16.38 -23.52
C TYR A 190 33.64 -16.86 -24.49
N VAL A 191 34.09 -15.96 -25.36
CA VAL A 191 35.24 -16.19 -26.26
C VAL A 191 36.27 -15.12 -25.97
N ASN A 192 37.46 -15.52 -25.52
CA ASN A 192 38.52 -14.60 -25.09
C ASN A 192 37.99 -13.52 -24.15
N GLY A 193 37.12 -13.92 -23.20
CA GLY A 193 36.57 -13.03 -22.18
C GLY A 193 35.39 -12.15 -22.59
N ARG A 194 34.99 -12.16 -23.86
CA ARG A 194 33.80 -11.43 -24.35
C ARG A 194 32.58 -12.33 -24.36
N LEU A 195 31.46 -11.83 -23.84
CA LEU A 195 30.18 -12.53 -23.92
C LEU A 195 29.79 -12.69 -25.40
N THR A 196 29.40 -13.88 -25.83
CA THR A 196 29.00 -14.18 -27.21
C THR A 196 27.81 -15.14 -27.19
N GLN A 197 26.86 -15.02 -28.11
CA GLN A 197 25.70 -15.91 -28.17
C GLN A 197 25.99 -17.28 -28.78
N THR A 198 26.73 -17.32 -29.89
CA THR A 198 26.99 -18.56 -30.63
C THR A 198 28.48 -18.75 -30.83
N LEU A 199 28.94 -19.98 -30.61
CA LEU A 199 30.30 -20.37 -30.95
C LEU A 199 30.38 -20.66 -32.44
N GLU A 200 31.20 -19.92 -33.18
CA GLU A 200 31.49 -20.18 -34.59
C GLU A 200 32.86 -20.82 -34.76
N PRO A 201 32.95 -22.13 -35.03
CA PRO A 201 34.23 -22.85 -35.04
C PRO A 201 35.27 -22.25 -36.00
N MET A 202 34.83 -21.74 -37.15
CA MET A 202 35.71 -21.13 -38.16
C MET A 202 36.36 -19.82 -37.70
N LYS A 203 35.79 -19.13 -36.71
CA LYS A 203 36.35 -17.88 -36.16
C LYS A 203 37.34 -18.13 -35.02
N ILE A 204 37.38 -19.35 -34.46
CA ILE A 204 38.24 -19.72 -33.34
C ILE A 204 39.64 -20.09 -33.86
N LYS A 205 40.66 -19.43 -33.32
CA LYS A 205 42.07 -19.67 -33.66
C LYS A 205 42.74 -20.53 -32.59
N ALA A 206 43.81 -21.22 -32.98
CA ALA A 206 44.64 -21.94 -32.03
C ALA A 206 45.17 -20.98 -30.94
N GLY A 207 44.89 -21.30 -29.68
CA GLY A 207 45.25 -20.47 -28.53
C GLY A 207 44.14 -19.59 -27.97
N ASP A 208 43.00 -19.46 -28.66
CA ASP A 208 41.80 -18.83 -28.10
C ASP A 208 41.23 -19.67 -26.95
N VAL A 209 40.60 -18.99 -25.99
CA VAL A 209 39.96 -19.60 -24.83
C VAL A 209 38.47 -19.39 -24.92
N VAL A 210 37.73 -20.49 -24.85
CA VAL A 210 36.27 -20.48 -24.86
C VAL A 210 35.78 -21.07 -23.56
N GLU A 211 34.81 -20.41 -22.95
CA GLU A 211 34.23 -20.79 -21.67
C GLU A 211 32.72 -20.64 -21.72
N PHE A 212 31.97 -21.59 -21.18
CA PHE A 212 30.57 -21.36 -20.85
C PHE A 212 30.31 -21.53 -19.36
N VAL A 213 29.42 -20.70 -18.85
CA VAL A 213 28.91 -20.74 -17.47
C VAL A 213 27.43 -21.03 -17.54
N TYR A 214 27.02 -22.18 -17.02
CA TYR A 214 25.63 -22.55 -16.85
C TYR A 214 25.23 -22.29 -15.40
N ASP A 215 24.24 -21.43 -15.23
CA ASP A 215 23.72 -21.01 -13.92
C ASP A 215 22.22 -21.29 -13.88
N THR A 216 21.83 -22.27 -13.07
CA THR A 216 20.44 -22.68 -12.88
C THR A 216 19.60 -21.70 -12.07
N THR A 217 20.24 -20.74 -11.38
CA THR A 217 19.54 -19.78 -10.51
C THR A 217 18.99 -18.58 -11.27
N ILE A 218 19.45 -18.36 -12.52
CA ILE A 218 18.93 -17.29 -13.38
C ILE A 218 17.50 -17.64 -13.79
N LYS A 219 16.55 -16.83 -13.33
CA LYS A 219 15.12 -17.02 -13.58
C LYS A 219 14.61 -16.21 -14.75
N GLN A 220 15.26 -15.09 -15.07
CA GLN A 220 14.81 -14.16 -16.10
C GLN A 220 15.98 -13.42 -16.72
N VAL A 221 15.92 -13.21 -18.04
CA VAL A 221 16.85 -12.38 -18.80
C VAL A 221 16.05 -11.29 -19.49
N LEU A 222 16.43 -10.04 -19.25
CA LEU A 222 15.78 -8.86 -19.82
C LEU A 222 16.77 -8.09 -20.69
N GLU A 223 16.29 -7.51 -21.78
CA GLU A 223 17.13 -6.76 -22.71
C GLU A 223 16.48 -5.41 -23.03
N PHE A 224 17.26 -4.34 -22.91
CA PHE A 224 16.82 -2.96 -23.14
C PHE A 224 17.70 -2.31 -24.20
N LYS A 225 17.12 -1.78 -25.27
CA LYS A 225 17.89 -1.04 -26.26
C LYS A 225 18.24 0.34 -25.72
N VAL A 226 19.52 0.70 -25.67
CA VAL A 226 19.99 1.96 -25.04
C VAL A 226 19.35 3.18 -25.70
N SER A 227 19.18 3.18 -27.02
CA SER A 227 18.53 4.26 -27.76
C SER A 227 17.04 4.46 -27.46
N GLN A 228 16.39 3.51 -26.77
CA GLN A 228 14.97 3.56 -26.41
C GLN A 228 14.74 3.76 -24.91
N LEU A 229 15.82 3.90 -24.13
CA LEU A 229 15.73 4.09 -22.69
C LEU A 229 15.46 5.57 -22.36
N ASP A 230 14.42 5.80 -21.57
CA ASP A 230 14.20 7.10 -20.94
C ASP A 230 15.24 7.35 -19.84
N TYR A 231 15.48 8.63 -19.57
CA TYR A 231 16.44 9.05 -18.56
C TYR A 231 15.82 10.08 -17.60
N PHE A 232 16.33 10.08 -16.36
CA PHE A 232 16.00 11.08 -15.35
C PHE A 232 17.27 11.58 -14.66
N GLU A 233 17.16 12.72 -13.97
CA GLU A 233 18.22 13.24 -13.13
C GLU A 233 18.04 12.70 -11.71
N SER A 234 18.96 11.85 -11.26
CA SER A 234 18.91 11.26 -9.91
C SER A 234 19.21 12.33 -8.86
N THR A 235 18.28 12.54 -7.94
CA THR A 235 18.48 13.39 -6.75
C THR A 235 19.42 12.73 -5.73
N LYS A 236 19.42 11.40 -5.68
CA LYS A 236 20.22 10.59 -4.74
C LYS A 236 21.70 10.59 -5.09
N ASP A 237 22.03 10.36 -6.37
CA ASP A 237 23.42 10.21 -6.83
C ASP A 237 23.91 11.43 -7.65
N LEU A 238 23.07 12.45 -7.85
CA LEU A 238 23.36 13.70 -8.57
C LEU A 238 23.91 13.46 -9.99
N LYS A 239 23.33 12.48 -10.69
CA LYS A 239 23.75 12.03 -12.03
C LYS A 239 22.54 11.69 -12.89
N ARG A 240 22.68 11.87 -14.20
CA ARG A 240 21.72 11.35 -15.18
C ARG A 240 21.76 9.83 -15.21
N LYS A 241 20.59 9.19 -15.19
CA LYS A 241 20.43 7.73 -15.23
C LYS A 241 19.35 7.30 -16.20
N TYR A 242 19.55 6.14 -16.82
CA TYR A 242 18.52 5.44 -17.58
C TYR A 242 17.59 4.68 -16.64
N LEU A 243 16.29 4.70 -16.94
CA LEU A 243 15.31 3.85 -16.27
C LEU A 243 15.22 2.49 -16.99
N LEU A 244 15.47 1.40 -16.27
CA LEU A 244 15.32 0.03 -16.75
C LEU A 244 14.01 -0.54 -16.20
N SER A 245 12.93 -0.41 -16.98
CA SER A 245 11.61 -0.95 -16.65
C SER A 245 11.07 -1.81 -17.79
N HIS A 246 10.46 -2.95 -17.49
CA HIS A 246 10.02 -3.93 -18.50
C HIS A 246 8.52 -4.22 -18.47
N ALA A 247 7.95 -4.57 -19.62
CA ALA A 247 6.59 -5.04 -19.73
C ALA A 247 6.44 -6.49 -19.21
N GLY A 248 5.20 -6.88 -18.91
CA GLY A 248 4.86 -8.22 -18.46
C GLY A 248 5.03 -8.47 -16.97
N ASP A 249 4.67 -9.68 -16.58
CA ASP A 249 4.72 -10.16 -15.19
C ASP A 249 6.12 -10.64 -14.81
N GLN A 250 6.46 -10.51 -13.54
CA GLN A 250 7.70 -11.06 -13.01
C GLN A 250 7.62 -12.58 -12.92
N VAL A 251 8.75 -13.24 -13.19
CA VAL A 251 8.86 -14.68 -12.95
C VAL A 251 8.79 -14.95 -11.45
N GLY A 252 7.75 -15.66 -11.04
CA GLY A 252 7.44 -15.97 -9.64
C GLY A 252 6.44 -15.03 -8.96
N GLY A 253 5.84 -14.09 -9.69
CA GLY A 253 4.88 -13.11 -9.15
C GLY A 253 5.54 -11.80 -8.69
N PRO A 254 4.74 -10.83 -8.19
CA PRO A 254 5.22 -9.50 -7.79
C PRO A 254 6.08 -9.61 -6.52
N MET A 255 7.38 -9.76 -6.71
CA MET A 255 8.36 -9.93 -5.64
C MET A 255 9.52 -8.96 -5.84
N ILE A 256 10.21 -8.63 -4.75
CA ILE A 256 11.42 -7.82 -4.82
C ILE A 256 12.53 -8.62 -5.52
N ASP A 257 12.97 -8.13 -6.67
CA ASP A 257 14.14 -8.63 -7.39
C ASP A 257 15.32 -7.71 -7.08
N TYR A 258 16.01 -8.01 -5.99
CA TYR A 258 17.02 -7.13 -5.43
C TYR A 258 18.28 -7.05 -6.32
N ARG A 259 18.81 -5.83 -6.50
CA ARG A 259 19.91 -5.51 -7.43
C ARG A 259 21.20 -6.32 -7.25
N ASP A 260 21.45 -6.90 -6.08
CA ASP A 260 22.66 -7.68 -5.82
C ASP A 260 22.65 -9.00 -6.61
N ASP A 261 21.47 -9.60 -6.76
CA ASP A 261 21.21 -10.85 -7.50
C ASP A 261 21.21 -10.68 -9.03
N ILE A 262 21.57 -9.49 -9.52
CA ILE A 262 21.48 -9.11 -10.94
C ILE A 262 22.85 -8.87 -11.53
N ASP A 263 23.15 -9.56 -12.64
CA ASP A 263 24.29 -9.24 -13.48
C ASP A 263 23.87 -8.37 -14.67
N VAL A 264 24.72 -7.41 -15.02
CA VAL A 264 24.49 -6.47 -16.11
C VAL A 264 25.53 -6.67 -17.20
N TYR A 265 25.09 -6.74 -18.45
CA TYR A 265 25.96 -6.84 -19.62
C TYR A 265 25.58 -5.78 -20.64
N LEU A 266 26.57 -5.21 -21.33
CA LEU A 266 26.36 -4.39 -22.52
C LEU A 266 26.62 -5.24 -23.75
N ILE A 267 25.59 -5.44 -24.57
CA ILE A 267 25.65 -6.30 -25.75
C ILE A 267 25.40 -5.49 -27.02
N ARG A 268 26.16 -5.77 -28.07
CA ARG A 268 25.90 -5.32 -29.43
C ARG A 268 25.30 -6.48 -30.21
N LYS A 269 24.15 -6.24 -30.86
CA LYS A 269 23.52 -7.19 -31.77
C LYS A 269 23.97 -6.90 -33.20
N SER A 270 24.39 -7.92 -33.93
CA SER A 270 24.75 -7.82 -35.34
C SER A 270 23.81 -8.69 -36.18
N LYS A 271 23.26 -8.11 -37.26
CA LYS A 271 22.51 -8.86 -38.26
C LYS A 271 23.47 -9.48 -39.27
N ILE A 272 23.42 -10.80 -39.41
CA ILE A 272 24.10 -11.52 -40.49
C ILE A 272 23.03 -12.10 -41.43
N GLY A 273 22.69 -11.37 -42.49
CA GLY A 273 21.69 -11.81 -43.48
C GLY A 273 20.30 -12.03 -42.86
N ASN A 274 19.69 -13.19 -43.12
CA ASN A 274 18.36 -13.60 -42.62
C ASN A 274 18.41 -14.50 -41.37
N VAL A 275 19.57 -14.65 -40.71
CA VAL A 275 19.76 -15.52 -39.54
C VAL A 275 19.60 -14.70 -38.25
N GLN A 276 19.16 -15.35 -37.15
CA GLN A 276 18.99 -14.75 -35.83
C GLN A 276 20.12 -13.78 -35.46
N ASP A 277 19.76 -12.65 -34.85
CA ASP A 277 20.72 -11.65 -34.35
C ASP A 277 21.75 -12.35 -33.47
N GLN A 278 23.02 -12.36 -33.88
CA GLN A 278 24.11 -12.77 -33.00
C GLN A 278 24.52 -11.58 -32.16
N TYR A 279 24.81 -11.79 -30.87
CA TYR A 279 25.35 -10.73 -30.02
C TYR A 279 26.75 -11.04 -29.48
N GLN A 280 27.50 -9.94 -29.28
CA GLN A 280 28.74 -9.90 -28.52
C GLN A 280 28.65 -8.80 -27.46
N GLY A 281 29.26 -8.99 -26.29
CA GLY A 281 29.16 -8.02 -25.21
C GLY A 281 30.26 -8.07 -24.16
N VAL A 282 30.20 -7.10 -23.25
CA VAL A 282 31.09 -6.95 -22.09
C VAL A 282 30.29 -6.92 -20.81
N TYR A 283 30.93 -7.28 -19.70
CA TYR A 283 30.32 -7.23 -18.38
C TYR A 283 30.32 -5.79 -17.86
N PHE A 284 29.16 -5.29 -17.44
CA PHE A 284 29.03 -3.99 -16.81
C PHE A 284 29.16 -4.16 -15.29
N HIS A 285 30.31 -3.79 -14.74
CA HIS A 285 30.60 -4.03 -13.34
C HIS A 285 29.94 -3.02 -12.40
N LYS A 286 29.58 -3.49 -11.20
CA LYS A 286 29.01 -2.67 -10.11
C LYS A 286 30.09 -2.19 -9.12
N ASN A 287 31.27 -1.82 -9.61
CA ASN A 287 32.40 -1.36 -8.76
C ASN A 287 32.02 -0.12 -7.93
N GLN A 288 31.15 0.74 -8.46
CA GLN A 288 30.56 1.85 -7.74
C GLN A 288 29.11 1.51 -7.37
N ASN A 289 28.69 1.84 -6.14
CA ASN A 289 27.36 1.50 -5.63
C ASN A 289 26.22 2.18 -6.41
N ASP A 290 26.50 3.32 -7.04
CA ASP A 290 25.55 4.10 -7.84
C ASP A 290 25.45 3.62 -9.30
N ALA A 291 26.20 2.59 -9.69
CA ALA A 291 26.17 2.05 -11.04
C ALA A 291 24.81 1.42 -11.39
N LEU A 292 24.19 0.75 -10.42
CA LEU A 292 22.84 0.18 -10.51
C LEU A 292 22.09 0.45 -9.21
N ARG A 293 20.93 1.12 -9.26
CA ARG A 293 20.03 1.30 -8.11
C ARG A 293 18.70 0.62 -8.35
N MET A 294 18.02 0.29 -7.26
CA MET A 294 16.59 -0.01 -7.29
C MET A 294 15.81 1.28 -7.49
N VAL A 295 14.74 1.23 -8.26
CA VAL A 295 13.73 2.31 -8.38
C VAL A 295 12.44 1.85 -7.73
N THR A 296 12.00 0.63 -8.01
CA THR A 296 10.83 0.00 -7.38
C THR A 296 11.23 -1.38 -6.82
N HIS A 297 10.27 -2.30 -6.66
CA HIS A 297 10.56 -3.70 -6.34
C HIS A 297 11.22 -4.46 -7.50
N ARG A 298 11.10 -3.98 -8.75
CA ARG A 298 11.57 -4.68 -9.96
C ARG A 298 12.17 -3.80 -11.07
N ASP A 299 12.09 -2.48 -10.92
CA ASP A 299 12.73 -1.54 -11.86
C ASP A 299 14.06 -1.06 -11.29
N TYR A 300 14.98 -0.71 -12.20
CA TYR A 300 16.33 -0.30 -11.86
C TYR A 300 16.72 0.99 -12.56
N SER A 301 17.75 1.66 -12.06
CA SER A 301 18.39 2.79 -12.73
C SER A 301 19.84 2.48 -13.05
N LEU A 302 20.31 2.92 -14.22
CA LEU A 302 21.69 2.71 -14.69
C LEU A 302 22.36 4.05 -14.99
N ALA A 303 23.53 4.31 -14.42
CA ALA A 303 24.22 5.60 -14.60
C ALA A 303 24.71 5.80 -16.04
N VAL A 304 24.22 6.87 -16.70
CA VAL A 304 24.60 7.23 -18.07
C VAL A 304 26.11 7.49 -18.21
N PRO A 305 26.77 8.24 -17.30
CA PRO A 305 28.21 8.50 -17.42
C PRO A 305 29.06 7.23 -17.45
N TYR A 306 28.66 6.19 -16.73
CA TYR A 306 29.38 4.92 -16.72
C TYR A 306 29.18 4.17 -18.03
N LEU A 307 27.94 4.08 -18.53
CA LEU A 307 27.66 3.47 -19.83
C LEU A 307 28.47 4.15 -20.95
N SER A 308 28.51 5.48 -20.97
CA SER A 308 29.34 6.24 -21.93
C SER A 308 30.82 5.92 -21.81
N GLY A 309 31.34 5.73 -20.58
CA GLY A 309 32.70 5.28 -20.34
C GLY A 309 32.98 3.91 -20.97
N TYR A 310 32.05 2.96 -20.81
CA TYR A 310 32.17 1.63 -21.44
C TYR A 310 32.18 1.68 -22.97
N LEU A 311 31.38 2.56 -23.59
CA LEU A 311 31.38 2.72 -25.04
C LEU A 311 32.70 3.31 -25.55
N ASN A 312 33.30 4.25 -24.80
CA ASN A 312 34.61 4.81 -25.13
C ASN A 312 35.72 3.78 -25.01
N ASP A 313 35.69 2.96 -23.95
CA ASP A 313 36.68 1.90 -23.71
C ASP A 313 36.51 0.71 -24.69
N ASN A 314 35.31 0.55 -25.27
CA ASN A 314 34.98 -0.51 -26.22
C ASN A 314 34.35 0.05 -27.51
N PRO A 315 35.11 0.74 -28.39
CA PRO A 315 34.55 1.37 -29.60
C PRO A 315 33.84 0.41 -30.56
N TRP A 316 34.16 -0.88 -30.47
CA TRP A 316 33.51 -1.93 -31.26
C TRP A 316 32.05 -2.20 -30.87
N LEU A 317 31.62 -1.81 -29.66
CA LEU A 317 30.20 -1.83 -29.27
C LEU A 317 29.36 -0.86 -30.11
N GLY A 318 29.99 0.16 -30.67
CA GLY A 318 29.33 1.17 -31.50
C GLY A 318 28.71 2.28 -30.67
N THR A 319 27.54 2.74 -31.11
CA THR A 319 26.81 3.86 -30.50
C THR A 319 25.63 3.38 -29.66
N ASN A 320 24.90 4.29 -29.02
CA ASN A 320 23.68 3.96 -28.28
C ASN A 320 22.63 3.20 -29.12
N ASP A 321 22.63 3.35 -30.45
CA ASP A 321 21.72 2.65 -31.35
C ASP A 321 22.09 1.17 -31.57
N ASP A 322 23.35 0.82 -31.35
CA ASP A 322 23.90 -0.52 -31.54
C ASP A 322 23.81 -1.38 -30.26
N VAL A 323 23.70 -0.73 -29.10
CA VAL A 323 23.90 -1.35 -27.78
C VAL A 323 22.59 -1.62 -27.05
N TYR A 324 22.58 -2.76 -26.37
CA TYR A 324 21.54 -3.21 -25.46
C TYR A 324 22.12 -3.45 -24.08
N VAL A 325 21.38 -3.10 -23.04
CA VAL A 325 21.63 -3.49 -21.65
C VAL A 325 20.90 -4.82 -21.42
N GLN A 326 21.63 -5.88 -21.10
CA GLN A 326 21.06 -7.17 -20.73
C GLN A 326 21.18 -7.36 -19.21
N LEU A 327 20.04 -7.53 -18.55
CA LEU A 327 19.96 -7.92 -17.14
C LEU A 327 19.74 -9.41 -17.03
N ARG A 328 20.45 -10.05 -16.10
CA ARG A 328 20.26 -11.46 -15.75
C ARG A 328 19.92 -11.54 -14.28
N ILE A 329 18.66 -11.88 -14.01
CA ILE A 329 18.06 -11.85 -12.68
C ILE A 329 18.05 -13.26 -12.12
N ARG A 330 18.65 -13.43 -10.94
CA ARG A 330 18.63 -14.71 -10.21
C ARG A 330 17.47 -14.79 -9.24
N HIS A 331 17.17 -16.01 -8.81
CA HIS A 331 16.43 -16.21 -7.57
C HIS A 331 17.28 -15.69 -6.40
N GLY A 332 16.74 -14.73 -5.64
CA GLY A 332 17.34 -14.28 -4.38
C GLY A 332 16.99 -15.21 -3.21
N GLY A 333 17.79 -15.13 -2.14
CA GLY A 333 17.60 -15.97 -0.94
C GLY A 333 16.25 -15.76 -0.25
N TYR A 334 15.74 -14.53 -0.23
CA TYR A 334 14.41 -14.23 0.29
C TYR A 334 13.36 -14.15 -0.82
N ALA A 335 12.14 -14.59 -0.49
CA ALA A 335 10.94 -14.29 -1.26
C ALA A 335 10.18 -13.17 -0.53
N ARG A 336 10.21 -11.95 -1.08
CA ARG A 336 9.54 -10.78 -0.51
C ARG A 336 8.48 -10.29 -1.49
N PRO A 337 7.19 -10.61 -1.26
CA PRO A 337 6.11 -10.08 -2.07
C PRO A 337 6.06 -8.56 -2.00
N LEU A 338 5.48 -7.93 -3.02
CA LEU A 338 5.19 -6.51 -2.99
C LEU A 338 4.25 -6.17 -1.81
N THR A 339 4.69 -5.26 -0.96
CA THR A 339 3.95 -4.74 0.19
C THR A 339 3.38 -3.37 -0.13
N PHE A 340 2.24 -3.01 0.46
CA PHE A 340 1.78 -1.62 0.54
C PHE A 340 2.83 -0.72 1.18
N GLU A 341 3.02 0.45 0.59
CA GLU A 341 4.03 1.44 0.94
C GLU A 341 3.59 2.85 0.49
N HIS A 342 4.33 3.87 0.92
CA HIS A 342 3.96 5.28 0.80
C HIS A 342 3.73 5.79 -0.62
N HIS A 343 4.39 5.23 -1.63
CA HIS A 343 4.27 5.66 -3.02
C HIS A 343 3.16 4.90 -3.76
N ARG A 344 2.51 3.92 -3.13
CA ARG A 344 1.44 3.08 -3.71
C ARG A 344 1.88 2.48 -5.04
N ILE A 345 3.10 1.96 -5.12
CA ILE A 345 3.58 1.34 -6.36
C ILE A 345 2.66 0.20 -6.83
N HIS A 346 1.91 -0.45 -5.94
CA HIS A 346 0.88 -1.42 -6.33
C HIS A 346 -0.19 -0.81 -7.27
N GLU A 347 -0.58 0.45 -7.09
CA GLU A 347 -1.49 1.16 -8.00
C GLU A 347 -0.78 1.54 -9.31
N LEU A 348 0.47 2.01 -9.26
CA LEU A 348 1.30 2.28 -10.45
C LEU A 348 1.38 1.05 -11.37
N TYR A 349 1.45 -0.15 -10.78
CA TYR A 349 1.58 -1.40 -11.49
C TYR A 349 0.27 -1.98 -12.06
N LYS A 350 -0.88 -1.36 -11.77
CA LYS A 350 -2.15 -1.64 -12.48
C LYS A 350 -2.21 -0.99 -13.86
N LEU A 351 -1.38 0.04 -14.12
CA LEU A 351 -1.32 0.71 -15.41
C LEU A 351 -0.70 -0.17 -16.51
N PRO A 352 -1.15 -0.02 -17.77
CA PRO A 352 -0.43 -0.54 -18.92
C PRO A 352 1.03 -0.06 -18.93
N TYR A 353 1.93 -0.87 -19.51
CA TYR A 353 3.37 -0.60 -19.47
C TYR A 353 3.78 0.80 -19.95
N LEU A 354 3.19 1.28 -21.06
CA LEU A 354 3.52 2.59 -21.62
C LEU A 354 3.09 3.73 -20.68
N ASP A 355 1.87 3.68 -20.14
CA ASP A 355 1.37 4.68 -19.19
C ASP A 355 2.20 4.66 -17.90
N ARG A 356 2.60 3.48 -17.43
CA ARG A 356 3.49 3.33 -16.27
C ARG A 356 4.85 4.02 -16.49
N GLN A 357 5.45 3.84 -17.66
CA GLN A 357 6.72 4.48 -18.02
C GLN A 357 6.57 6.00 -18.11
N MET A 358 5.47 6.48 -18.71
CA MET A 358 5.15 7.91 -18.82
C MET A 358 4.89 8.56 -17.45
N ALA A 359 4.31 7.82 -16.51
CA ALA A 359 4.13 8.26 -15.13
C ALA A 359 5.46 8.45 -14.38
N MET A 360 6.50 7.66 -14.71
CA MET A 360 7.80 7.71 -14.04
C MET A 360 8.77 8.76 -14.61
N VAL A 361 8.78 8.96 -15.93
CA VAL A 361 9.83 9.78 -16.60
C VAL A 361 9.30 10.66 -17.74
N GLY A 362 8.03 10.48 -18.13
CA GLY A 362 7.46 11.14 -19.30
C GLY A 362 6.90 12.54 -19.02
N THR A 363 6.30 13.13 -20.05
CA THR A 363 5.55 14.40 -19.94
C THR A 363 4.34 14.30 -19.01
N GLU A 364 3.86 13.09 -18.76
CA GLU A 364 2.75 12.78 -17.87
C GLU A 364 3.22 12.34 -16.48
N SER A 365 4.49 12.57 -16.13
CA SER A 365 5.02 12.35 -14.80
C SER A 365 4.58 13.48 -13.85
N THR A 366 3.26 13.59 -13.67
CA THR A 366 2.63 14.63 -12.85
C THR A 366 2.48 14.20 -11.41
N VAL A 367 2.39 12.89 -11.15
CA VAL A 367 2.30 12.32 -9.79
C VAL A 367 3.68 12.39 -9.13
N SER A 368 3.81 13.24 -8.11
CA SER A 368 5.06 13.55 -7.42
C SER A 368 5.79 12.31 -6.88
N VAL A 369 5.05 11.38 -6.28
CA VAL A 369 5.60 10.16 -5.67
C VAL A 369 6.00 9.09 -6.70
N TRP A 370 5.54 9.16 -7.94
CA TRP A 370 5.84 8.15 -8.97
C TRP A 370 7.01 8.51 -9.87
N LYS A 371 7.57 9.72 -9.73
CA LYS A 371 8.75 10.12 -10.50
C LYS A 371 9.92 9.20 -10.19
N ALA A 372 10.68 8.81 -11.21
CA ALA A 372 11.76 7.85 -11.07
C ALA A 372 12.84 8.29 -10.05
N ASP A 373 13.11 9.60 -9.94
CA ASP A 373 14.04 10.16 -8.95
C ASP A 373 13.50 10.03 -7.53
N SER A 374 12.20 10.29 -7.34
CA SER A 374 11.52 10.14 -6.05
C SER A 374 11.51 8.67 -5.61
N LEU A 375 11.14 7.75 -6.52
CA LEU A 375 11.13 6.30 -6.28
C LEU A 375 12.53 5.74 -5.95
N GLU A 376 13.57 6.12 -6.69
CA GLU A 376 14.96 5.72 -6.40
C GLU A 376 15.47 6.21 -5.02
N SER A 377 15.01 7.41 -4.63
CA SER A 377 15.33 8.03 -3.34
C SER A 377 14.43 7.58 -2.19
N SER A 378 13.40 6.78 -2.46
CA SER A 378 12.39 6.38 -1.48
C SER A 378 12.97 5.60 -0.30
N GLU A 379 12.36 5.80 0.87
CA GLU A 379 12.67 5.04 2.07
C GLU A 379 12.34 3.55 1.92
N TYR A 380 11.39 3.20 1.05
CA TYR A 380 11.09 1.81 0.72
C TYR A 380 12.30 1.10 0.10
N VAL A 381 12.93 1.73 -0.90
CA VAL A 381 14.19 1.23 -1.49
C VAL A 381 15.35 1.30 -0.50
N GLU A 382 15.40 2.32 0.36
CA GLU A 382 16.41 2.41 1.42
C GLU A 382 16.34 1.23 2.38
N ILE A 383 15.15 0.79 2.80
CA ILE A 383 14.98 -0.39 3.67
C ILE A 383 15.52 -1.65 2.99
N MET A 384 15.38 -1.81 1.67
CA MET A 384 15.92 -2.97 0.96
C MET A 384 17.45 -3.07 1.11
N ASP A 385 18.16 -1.93 1.02
CA ASP A 385 19.64 -1.82 1.07
C ASP A 385 20.19 -1.58 2.50
N ALA A 386 19.32 -1.34 3.48
CA ALA A 386 19.74 -0.97 4.83
C ALA A 386 20.52 -2.11 5.53
N ARG A 387 21.41 -1.72 6.45
CA ARG A 387 21.92 -2.68 7.46
C ARG A 387 20.78 -3.07 8.38
N TRP A 388 20.83 -4.28 8.98
CA TRP A 388 19.80 -4.75 9.92
C TRP A 388 19.43 -3.73 11.00
N VAL A 389 20.46 -3.12 11.64
CA VAL A 389 20.30 -2.10 12.69
C VAL A 389 19.86 -0.74 12.12
N GLY A 390 20.10 -0.50 10.82
CA GLY A 390 19.67 0.71 10.11
C GLY A 390 18.18 0.73 9.78
N VAL A 391 17.48 -0.42 9.82
CA VAL A 391 16.01 -0.45 9.79
C VAL A 391 15.51 0.04 11.14
N THR A 392 15.20 1.34 11.19
CA THR A 392 14.71 2.05 12.37
C THR A 392 13.22 2.37 12.23
N ARG A 393 12.57 2.72 13.34
CA ARG A 393 11.16 3.11 13.34
C ARG A 393 10.86 4.27 12.39
N PRO A 394 11.58 5.41 12.43
CA PRO A 394 11.26 6.54 11.55
C PRO A 394 11.44 6.19 10.07
N LEU A 395 12.40 5.31 9.73
CA LEU A 395 12.59 4.83 8.38
C LEU A 395 11.39 3.97 7.92
N ALA A 396 10.91 3.06 8.76
CA ALA A 396 9.75 2.23 8.47
C ALA A 396 8.45 3.05 8.35
N GLU A 397 8.25 4.04 9.21
CA GLU A 397 7.09 4.96 9.15
C GLU A 397 7.04 5.73 7.83
N LYS A 398 8.18 6.30 7.40
CA LYS A 398 8.28 7.02 6.14
C LYS A 398 8.10 6.11 4.93
N ALA A 399 8.71 4.92 4.95
CA ALA A 399 8.58 3.97 3.85
C ALA A 399 7.12 3.49 3.66
N TYR A 400 6.38 3.26 4.73
CA TYR A 400 5.02 2.74 4.63
C TYR A 400 3.95 3.83 4.45
N GLY A 401 4.07 4.98 5.11
CA GLY A 401 2.99 5.97 5.13
C GLY A 401 1.80 5.53 5.98
N TYR A 402 0.83 6.44 6.22
CA TYR A 402 -0.28 6.20 7.14
C TYR A 402 -1.16 5.01 6.71
N ASN A 403 -1.56 4.93 5.44
CA ASN A 403 -2.48 3.89 4.97
C ASN A 403 -1.89 2.49 5.19
N ALA A 404 -0.66 2.25 4.72
CA ALA A 404 -0.03 0.94 4.88
C ALA A 404 0.24 0.60 6.35
N VAL A 405 0.64 1.56 7.19
CA VAL A 405 0.76 1.35 8.65
C VAL A 405 -0.59 0.97 9.25
N ALA A 406 -1.66 1.69 8.92
CA ALA A 406 -3.02 1.44 9.41
C ALA A 406 -3.47 0.04 8.99
N TRP A 407 -3.21 -0.34 7.75
CA TRP A 407 -3.49 -1.65 7.19
C TRP A 407 -2.78 -2.76 7.96
N TYR A 408 -1.46 -2.74 8.06
CA TYR A 408 -0.72 -3.83 8.72
C TYR A 408 -1.03 -3.95 10.21
N GLN A 409 -1.35 -2.82 10.85
CA GLN A 409 -1.49 -2.77 12.29
C GLN A 409 -2.93 -2.97 12.78
N ALA A 410 -3.94 -2.60 11.99
CA ALA A 410 -5.32 -2.45 12.45
C ALA A 410 -6.36 -2.76 11.37
N ASN A 411 -6.06 -3.61 10.38
CA ASN A 411 -7.05 -4.00 9.37
C ASN A 411 -8.29 -4.71 9.98
N THR A 412 -9.46 -4.19 9.66
CA THR A 412 -10.78 -4.60 10.15
C THR A 412 -11.84 -4.14 9.13
N PRO A 413 -13.01 -4.81 8.96
CA PRO A 413 -13.51 -6.02 9.63
C PRO A 413 -12.72 -7.31 9.39
N ILE A 414 -12.90 -8.32 10.25
CA ILE A 414 -12.20 -9.62 10.24
C ILE A 414 -13.23 -10.76 10.26
N LYS A 415 -13.06 -11.74 9.38
CA LYS A 415 -13.90 -12.96 9.37
C LYS A 415 -13.50 -13.90 10.51
N ILE A 416 -14.49 -14.59 11.10
CA ILE A 416 -14.24 -15.64 12.10
C ILE A 416 -13.69 -16.89 11.41
N THR A 417 -12.57 -17.41 11.91
CA THR A 417 -11.96 -18.68 11.48
C THR A 417 -12.26 -19.78 12.49
N VAL A 418 -12.13 -21.05 12.05
CA VAL A 418 -12.33 -22.24 12.88
C VAL A 418 -11.08 -23.12 12.81
N ASP A 419 -10.30 -23.15 13.89
CA ASP A 419 -9.13 -24.02 13.99
C ASP A 419 -9.32 -25.06 15.08
N SER A 420 -9.17 -26.33 14.73
CA SER A 420 -9.35 -27.47 15.66
C SER A 420 -10.66 -27.43 16.46
N GLY A 421 -11.74 -26.91 15.84
CA GLY A 421 -13.06 -26.75 16.48
C GLY A 421 -13.26 -25.45 17.26
N ASN A 422 -12.23 -24.62 17.44
CA ASN A 422 -12.32 -23.34 18.15
C ASN A 422 -12.55 -22.17 17.18
N ARG A 423 -13.65 -21.45 17.39
CA ARG A 423 -13.97 -20.23 16.63
C ARG A 423 -13.25 -19.03 17.21
N HIS A 424 -12.54 -18.29 16.37
CA HIS A 424 -11.84 -17.08 16.79
C HIS A 424 -11.57 -16.12 15.63
N ALA A 425 -11.18 -14.89 15.96
CA ALA A 425 -10.62 -13.90 15.03
C ALA A 425 -9.20 -13.55 15.46
N HIS A 426 -8.28 -13.46 14.51
CA HIS A 426 -6.92 -12.97 14.77
C HIS A 426 -6.92 -11.44 14.80
N ILE A 427 -6.67 -10.86 15.98
CA ILE A 427 -6.71 -9.41 16.17
C ILE A 427 -5.35 -8.79 15.77
N PRO A 428 -5.34 -7.80 14.85
CA PRO A 428 -4.14 -7.07 14.45
C PRO A 428 -3.47 -6.36 15.61
N TYR A 429 -2.15 -6.23 15.55
CA TYR A 429 -1.30 -5.77 16.67
C TYR A 429 -1.81 -4.49 17.37
N GLY A 430 -2.20 -3.46 16.61
CA GLY A 430 -2.67 -2.17 17.17
C GLY A 430 -4.00 -2.25 17.91
N LEU A 431 -4.81 -3.27 17.59
CA LEU A 431 -6.14 -3.50 18.13
C LEU A 431 -6.16 -4.56 19.23
N GLN A 432 -5.02 -5.19 19.56
CA GLN A 432 -4.98 -6.28 20.54
C GLN A 432 -5.30 -5.84 21.96
N TRP A 433 -5.19 -4.56 22.30
CA TRP A 433 -5.33 -4.05 23.66
C TRP A 433 -6.27 -2.85 23.71
N GLY A 434 -7.18 -2.82 24.69
CA GLY A 434 -8.07 -1.68 24.92
C GLY A 434 -8.94 -1.34 23.70
N SER A 435 -9.58 -2.35 23.12
CA SER A 435 -10.44 -2.22 21.94
C SER A 435 -11.87 -2.65 22.23
N THR A 436 -12.80 -2.28 21.37
CA THR A 436 -14.18 -2.77 21.39
C THR A 436 -14.44 -3.58 20.11
N VAL A 437 -14.99 -4.78 20.28
CA VAL A 437 -15.31 -5.70 19.18
C VAL A 437 -16.81 -5.67 18.94
N TYR A 438 -17.21 -5.31 17.73
CA TYR A 438 -18.59 -5.37 17.25
C TYR A 438 -18.80 -6.67 16.48
N GLU A 439 -19.75 -7.49 16.92
CA GLU A 439 -20.04 -8.79 16.32
C GLU A 439 -21.20 -8.70 15.33
N PHE A 440 -21.05 -9.33 14.17
CA PHE A 440 -22.08 -9.40 13.13
C PHE A 440 -22.40 -10.85 12.78
N ASP A 441 -23.67 -11.11 12.47
CA ASP A 441 -24.10 -12.42 11.97
C ASP A 441 -23.73 -12.65 10.50
N ALA A 442 -24.09 -13.83 9.98
CA ALA A 442 -23.85 -14.20 8.57
C ALA A 442 -24.52 -13.27 7.55
N THR A 443 -25.52 -12.50 7.96
CA THR A 443 -26.18 -11.49 7.11
C THR A 443 -25.58 -10.10 7.27
N GLY A 444 -24.59 -9.92 8.14
CA GLY A 444 -23.94 -8.63 8.39
C GLY A 444 -24.69 -7.73 9.37
N PHE A 445 -25.69 -8.24 10.12
CA PHE A 445 -26.43 -7.47 11.11
C PHE A 445 -25.79 -7.52 12.48
N LEU A 446 -25.80 -6.39 13.19
CA LEU A 446 -25.15 -6.24 14.49
C LEU A 446 -25.80 -7.17 15.53
N LEU A 447 -24.97 -7.92 16.25
CA LEU A 447 -25.37 -8.80 17.36
C LEU A 447 -25.14 -8.13 18.72
N GLY A 448 -23.99 -7.47 18.85
CA GLY A 448 -23.58 -6.81 20.08
C GLY A 448 -22.18 -6.25 19.96
N TRP A 449 -21.70 -5.64 21.05
CA TRP A 449 -20.35 -5.14 21.16
C TRP A 449 -19.77 -5.49 22.53
N TYR A 450 -18.48 -5.80 22.55
CA TYR A 450 -17.81 -6.31 23.73
C TYR A 450 -16.43 -5.66 23.90
N TYR A 451 -16.13 -5.24 25.13
CA TYR A 451 -14.82 -4.72 25.44
C TYR A 451 -13.78 -5.84 25.42
N TRP A 452 -12.71 -5.62 24.65
CA TRP A 452 -11.56 -6.49 24.54
C TRP A 452 -10.36 -5.86 25.25
N ALA A 453 -10.04 -6.39 26.42
CA ALA A 453 -8.94 -5.87 27.22
C ALA A 453 -7.58 -6.18 26.60
N GLY A 454 -7.39 -7.35 25.98
CA GLY A 454 -6.09 -7.84 25.60
C GLY A 454 -6.09 -9.20 24.88
N GLY A 455 -5.24 -9.35 23.86
CA GLY A 455 -4.88 -10.62 23.23
C GLY A 455 -4.94 -10.62 21.71
N SER A 456 -4.26 -11.60 21.10
CA SER A 456 -4.20 -11.77 19.63
C SER A 456 -5.30 -12.67 19.05
N MET A 457 -6.04 -13.39 19.90
CA MET A 457 -7.15 -14.26 19.49
C MET A 457 -8.41 -13.85 20.24
N TYR A 458 -9.39 -13.33 19.51
CA TYR A 458 -10.70 -13.00 20.05
C TYR A 458 -11.68 -14.16 19.84
N HIS A 459 -12.36 -14.60 20.91
CA HIS A 459 -13.41 -15.60 20.83
C HIS A 459 -14.79 -14.92 20.85
N PRO A 460 -15.62 -15.13 19.80
CA PRO A 460 -16.93 -14.51 19.74
C PRO A 460 -17.83 -14.91 20.91
N GLN A 461 -18.53 -13.93 21.47
CA GLN A 461 -19.54 -14.11 22.52
C GLN A 461 -20.85 -14.66 21.93
N ASN A 462 -21.22 -14.27 20.70
CA ASN A 462 -22.42 -14.78 20.05
C ASN A 462 -22.12 -16.00 19.18
N ALA A 463 -22.91 -17.06 19.38
CA ALA A 463 -22.79 -18.30 18.61
C ALA A 463 -23.04 -18.12 17.10
N THR A 464 -23.74 -17.07 16.66
CA THR A 464 -24.01 -16.81 15.24
C THR A 464 -23.02 -15.83 14.59
N CYS A 465 -22.02 -15.34 15.32
CA CYS A 465 -21.06 -14.36 14.81
C CYS A 465 -20.16 -14.93 13.71
N THR A 466 -20.10 -14.29 12.55
CA THR A 466 -19.23 -14.69 11.42
C THR A 466 -18.24 -13.60 11.02
N LEU A 467 -18.50 -12.37 11.44
CA LEU A 467 -17.67 -11.20 11.13
C LEU A 467 -17.55 -10.32 12.37
N VAL A 468 -16.37 -9.74 12.60
CA VAL A 468 -16.15 -8.77 13.66
C VAL A 468 -15.53 -7.49 13.12
N GLU A 469 -16.00 -6.34 13.61
CA GLU A 469 -15.36 -5.04 13.40
C GLU A 469 -14.73 -4.61 14.72
N VAL A 470 -13.42 -4.38 14.74
CA VAL A 470 -12.69 -4.03 15.96
C VAL A 470 -12.26 -2.58 15.90
N VAL A 471 -12.65 -1.79 16.89
CA VAL A 471 -12.33 -0.36 16.98
C VAL A 471 -11.55 -0.09 18.25
N LYS A 472 -10.47 0.68 18.16
CA LYS A 472 -9.65 1.06 19.32
C LYS A 472 -10.47 1.94 20.27
N GLY A 473 -10.26 1.74 21.58
CA GLY A 473 -10.97 2.46 22.64
C GLY A 473 -12.06 1.61 23.29
N ARG A 474 -12.39 1.96 24.54
CA ARG A 474 -13.42 1.29 25.33
C ARG A 474 -14.80 1.90 25.05
N SER A 475 -15.76 1.10 24.63
CA SER A 475 -17.15 1.53 24.50
C SER A 475 -17.80 1.80 25.86
N GLY A 476 -18.52 2.91 25.99
CA GLY A 476 -19.34 3.22 27.16
C GLY A 476 -20.27 4.40 26.93
N TYR A 477 -20.97 4.85 27.98
CA TYR A 477 -21.83 6.05 27.93
C TYR A 477 -21.06 7.38 28.10
N LYS A 478 -19.73 7.31 28.07
CA LYS A 478 -18.83 8.44 28.26
C LYS A 478 -18.22 8.85 26.92
N ILE A 479 -18.25 10.15 26.64
CA ILE A 479 -17.36 10.75 25.66
C ILE A 479 -16.17 11.25 26.48
N ASN A 480 -14.98 10.68 26.31
CA ASN A 480 -13.83 11.00 27.15
C ASN A 480 -13.31 12.43 26.88
N THR A 481 -13.99 13.41 27.46
CA THR A 481 -13.72 14.84 27.37
C THR A 481 -13.72 15.42 28.78
N VAL A 482 -12.63 16.11 29.12
CA VAL A 482 -12.44 16.79 30.40
C VAL A 482 -12.42 18.29 30.15
N PHE A 483 -13.38 18.99 30.72
CA PHE A 483 -13.52 20.45 30.63
C PHE A 483 -12.90 21.16 31.83
N GLY A 484 -12.36 22.36 31.58
CA GLY A 484 -11.89 23.29 32.60
C GLY A 484 -10.37 23.26 32.85
N GLN A 485 -9.87 24.38 33.37
CA GLN A 485 -8.43 24.63 33.51
C GLN A 485 -7.80 24.00 34.76
N ASP A 486 -8.55 23.88 35.85
CA ASP A 486 -8.06 23.35 37.14
C ASP A 486 -8.13 21.81 37.23
N THR A 487 -8.60 21.14 36.18
CA THR A 487 -8.63 19.68 36.17
C THR A 487 -7.34 19.17 35.54
N PRO A 488 -6.35 18.69 36.32
CA PRO A 488 -5.13 18.14 35.74
C PRO A 488 -5.48 16.92 34.89
N VAL A 489 -5.14 16.97 33.60
CA VAL A 489 -5.31 15.85 32.68
C VAL A 489 -3.95 15.19 32.48
N THR A 490 -3.86 13.94 32.94
CA THR A 490 -2.69 13.09 32.70
C THR A 490 -2.84 12.41 31.34
N ILE A 491 -1.84 12.61 30.48
CA ILE A 491 -1.72 11.94 29.18
C ILE A 491 -1.24 10.52 29.42
N LYS A 492 -1.99 9.55 28.91
CA LYS A 492 -1.65 8.13 28.96
C LYS A 492 -0.91 7.74 27.67
N PRO A 493 0.18 6.95 27.77
CA PRO A 493 0.78 6.34 26.59
C PRO A 493 -0.23 5.49 25.81
N GLY A 494 -0.20 5.56 24.49
CA GLY A 494 -1.03 4.77 23.58
C GLY A 494 -2.45 5.31 23.37
N VAL A 495 -2.76 6.49 23.90
CA VAL A 495 -4.04 7.20 23.74
C VAL A 495 -3.76 8.53 23.04
N ASN A 496 -4.63 8.92 22.12
CA ASN A 496 -4.54 10.20 21.43
C ASN A 496 -5.39 11.25 22.12
N TYR A 497 -4.95 12.50 22.02
CA TYR A 497 -5.57 13.65 22.67
C TYR A 497 -5.74 14.81 21.68
N ARG A 498 -6.83 15.56 21.82
CA ARG A 498 -7.03 16.89 21.23
C ARG A 498 -7.38 17.91 22.29
N PHE A 499 -6.94 19.14 22.05
CA PHE A 499 -7.02 20.27 22.97
C PHE A 499 -7.88 21.36 22.36
N TYR A 500 -8.87 21.84 23.11
CA TYR A 500 -9.81 22.85 22.63
C TYR A 500 -9.93 24.01 23.61
N ILE A 501 -10.26 25.19 23.07
CA ILE A 501 -10.55 26.39 23.85
C ILE A 501 -11.86 27.03 23.37
N ALA A 502 -12.55 27.76 24.25
CA ALA A 502 -13.72 28.56 23.89
C ALA A 502 -13.74 29.86 24.68
N PRO A 503 -14.21 31.00 24.12
CA PRO A 503 -14.32 32.25 24.88
C PRO A 503 -15.34 32.12 26.01
N MET A 504 -15.04 32.74 27.15
CA MET A 504 -15.96 32.86 28.28
C MET A 504 -16.70 34.20 28.26
N ASP A 505 -17.96 34.18 28.65
CA ASP A 505 -18.76 35.37 28.97
C ASP A 505 -19.34 35.29 30.40
N SER A 506 -20.17 36.26 30.78
CA SER A 506 -20.81 36.31 32.10
C SER A 506 -21.74 35.11 32.40
N SER A 507 -22.11 34.33 31.38
CA SER A 507 -22.93 33.11 31.49
C SER A 507 -22.12 31.81 31.43
N GLY A 508 -20.81 31.89 31.19
CA GLY A 508 -19.87 30.76 31.18
C GLY A 508 -19.21 30.55 29.82
N ALA A 509 -18.77 29.31 29.57
CA ALA A 509 -18.14 28.93 28.30
C ALA A 509 -19.15 28.98 27.15
N ARG A 510 -18.81 29.68 26.07
CA ARG A 510 -19.61 29.69 24.85
C ARG A 510 -19.50 28.36 24.10
N GLN A 511 -20.43 27.46 24.36
CA GLN A 511 -20.44 26.10 23.79
C GLN A 511 -20.51 26.05 22.26
N ASP A 512 -20.97 27.13 21.63
CA ASP A 512 -21.04 27.31 20.17
C ASP A 512 -19.72 27.77 19.53
N ARG A 513 -18.69 28.09 20.34
CA ARG A 513 -17.44 28.73 19.91
C ARG A 513 -16.19 27.99 20.37
N TRP A 514 -16.22 26.67 20.38
CA TRP A 514 -15.02 25.87 20.57
C TRP A 514 -14.10 25.98 19.35
N GLU A 515 -12.79 26.03 19.60
CA GLU A 515 -11.72 26.08 18.62
C GLU A 515 -10.66 25.03 18.99
N ASP A 516 -10.10 24.33 18.01
CA ASP A 516 -8.98 23.41 18.21
C ASP A 516 -7.67 24.18 18.37
N CYS A 517 -6.89 23.87 19.40
CA CYS A 517 -5.58 24.44 19.64
C CYS A 517 -4.48 23.37 19.78
N THR A 518 -4.74 22.15 19.32
CA THR A 518 -3.78 21.02 19.38
C THR A 518 -2.48 21.40 18.67
N GLY A 519 -1.35 21.26 19.37
CA GLY A 519 -0.02 21.63 18.87
C GLY A 519 0.37 23.10 19.08
N ASP A 520 -0.53 23.95 19.59
CA ASP A 520 -0.23 25.35 19.91
C ASP A 520 0.39 25.47 21.31
N GLU A 521 1.72 25.46 21.37
CA GLU A 521 2.51 25.62 22.61
C GLU A 521 2.27 26.97 23.32
N THR A 522 1.65 27.96 22.65
CA THR A 522 1.28 29.23 23.28
C THR A 522 0.03 29.11 24.16
N ARG A 523 -0.77 28.05 23.97
CA ARG A 523 -2.07 27.82 24.65
C ARG A 523 -2.00 26.77 25.75
N TYR A 524 -1.08 25.79 25.63
CA TYR A 524 -0.82 24.79 26.65
C TYR A 524 0.60 24.23 26.54
N VAL A 525 1.10 23.67 27.64
CA VAL A 525 2.36 22.92 27.69
C VAL A 525 2.16 21.60 28.42
N ILE A 526 2.89 20.56 28.03
CA ILE A 526 2.86 19.26 28.70
C ILE A 526 4.12 19.10 29.54
N VAL A 527 3.97 19.00 30.86
CA VAL A 527 5.10 18.85 31.79
C VAL A 527 4.90 17.53 32.55
N ASN A 528 5.87 16.63 32.47
CA ASN A 528 5.83 15.31 33.12
C ASN A 528 4.53 14.50 32.81
N GLY A 529 4.00 14.60 31.58
CA GLY A 529 2.79 13.91 31.16
C GLY A 529 1.48 14.52 31.67
N VAL A 530 1.51 15.73 32.23
CA VAL A 530 0.32 16.47 32.65
C VAL A 530 0.17 17.73 31.81
N VAL A 531 -1.06 18.01 31.39
CA VAL A 531 -1.43 19.18 30.59
C VAL A 531 -1.54 20.40 31.49
N HIS A 532 -0.82 21.47 31.15
CA HIS A 532 -0.89 22.78 31.80
C HIS A 532 -1.35 23.84 30.80
N TRP A 533 -2.49 24.47 31.07
CA TRP A 533 -3.01 25.54 30.23
C TRP A 533 -2.31 26.88 30.51
N THR A 534 -1.96 27.63 29.48
CA THR A 534 -1.32 28.96 29.57
C THR A 534 -2.28 30.12 29.25
N VAL A 535 -3.51 29.80 28.85
CA VAL A 535 -4.57 30.76 28.55
C VAL A 535 -5.18 31.39 29.81
N ASN A 536 -5.71 32.60 29.70
CA ASN A 536 -6.35 33.29 30.82
C ASN A 536 -7.66 32.57 31.26
N PRO A 537 -7.78 32.09 32.51
CA PRO A 537 -8.97 31.41 33.06
C PRO A 537 -10.25 32.24 33.02
N LEU A 538 -10.14 33.56 33.05
CA LEU A 538 -11.31 34.44 33.04
C LEU A 538 -11.83 34.72 31.63
N ALA A 539 -11.03 34.46 30.60
CA ALA A 539 -11.37 34.75 29.21
C ALA A 539 -11.63 33.49 28.39
N TRP A 540 -11.10 32.33 28.80
CA TRP A 540 -11.13 31.10 28.02
C TRP A 540 -11.53 29.90 28.86
N ALA A 541 -12.48 29.12 28.35
CA ALA A 541 -12.73 27.75 28.76
C ALA A 541 -11.81 26.80 27.98
N THR A 542 -11.48 25.67 28.57
CA THR A 542 -10.59 24.67 27.97
C THR A 542 -11.22 23.29 28.00
N ALA A 543 -10.81 22.41 27.08
CA ALA A 543 -11.22 21.02 27.04
C ALA A 543 -10.11 20.12 26.51
N VAL A 544 -9.96 18.94 27.10
CA VAL A 544 -9.10 17.86 26.58
C VAL A 544 -9.99 16.68 26.21
N LYS A 545 -9.99 16.28 24.94
CA LYS A 545 -10.71 15.10 24.44
C LYS A 545 -9.72 13.99 24.14
N SER A 546 -10.03 12.75 24.48
CA SER A 546 -9.21 11.59 24.15
C SER A 546 -10.01 10.48 23.48
N ASP A 547 -9.32 9.54 22.84
CA ASP A 547 -9.91 8.36 22.18
C ASP A 547 -9.86 7.09 23.05
N GLU A 548 -9.51 7.21 24.34
CA GLU A 548 -9.48 6.08 25.28
C GLU A 548 -10.87 5.45 25.46
N GLU A 549 -11.93 6.26 25.48
CA GLU A 549 -13.32 5.78 25.51
C GLU A 549 -14.10 6.34 24.32
N MET A 550 -14.93 5.49 23.71
CA MET A 550 -15.87 5.86 22.66
C MET A 550 -17.30 5.80 23.20
N LEU A 551 -18.16 6.69 22.72
CA LEU A 551 -19.56 6.67 23.09
C LEU A 551 -20.25 5.53 22.35
N THR A 552 -20.83 4.59 23.07
CA THR A 552 -21.67 3.54 22.49
C THR A 552 -22.76 3.16 23.46
N TYR A 553 -24.00 3.24 22.98
CA TYR A 553 -25.17 2.88 23.77
C TYR A 553 -26.32 2.43 22.88
N ARG A 554 -27.27 1.77 23.51
CA ARG A 554 -28.52 1.34 22.90
C ARG A 554 -29.66 2.11 23.54
N LEU A 555 -30.57 2.60 22.72
CA LEU A 555 -31.81 3.21 23.16
C LEU A 555 -33.01 2.59 22.43
N GLN A 556 -34.17 2.68 23.07
CA GLN A 556 -35.45 2.28 22.48
C GLN A 556 -36.22 3.56 22.15
N LEU A 557 -36.35 3.85 20.85
CA LEU A 557 -37.06 5.03 20.34
C LEU A 557 -38.48 4.68 19.92
N GLU A 558 -39.36 5.65 20.10
CA GLU A 558 -40.71 5.64 19.55
C GLU A 558 -40.87 6.92 18.74
N ALA A 559 -41.55 6.84 17.59
CA ALA A 559 -41.76 8.03 16.77
C ALA A 559 -42.69 8.99 17.50
N ALA A 560 -42.15 10.13 17.94
CA ALA A 560 -42.93 11.21 18.54
C ALA A 560 -43.42 12.14 17.43
N ASP A 561 -44.73 12.37 17.36
CA ASP A 561 -45.36 13.14 16.28
C ASP A 561 -45.00 12.68 14.86
N GLY A 562 -44.80 11.37 14.68
CA GLY A 562 -44.36 10.80 13.39
C GLY A 562 -42.88 11.05 13.06
N LEU A 563 -42.08 11.52 14.00
CA LEU A 563 -40.66 11.82 13.85
C LEU A 563 -39.79 10.87 14.69
N LEU A 564 -38.82 10.22 14.04
CA LEU A 564 -37.77 9.45 14.72
C LEU A 564 -36.53 10.33 14.95
N LYS A 565 -36.60 11.12 16.02
CA LYS A 565 -35.54 12.04 16.44
C LYS A 565 -34.81 11.53 17.67
N LEU A 566 -33.49 11.69 17.68
CA LEU A 566 -32.68 11.54 18.87
C LEU A 566 -31.68 12.69 19.00
N SER A 567 -31.20 12.91 20.23
CA SER A 567 -30.04 13.73 20.51
C SER A 567 -28.91 12.81 20.97
N ILE A 568 -27.66 13.17 20.66
CA ILE A 568 -26.52 12.46 21.23
C ILE A 568 -26.38 12.85 22.70
N ASP A 569 -26.61 11.86 23.58
CA ASP A 569 -26.45 12.00 25.02
C ASP A 569 -25.19 11.25 25.45
N GLY A 570 -24.19 11.98 25.92
CA GLY A 570 -22.94 11.41 26.44
C GLY A 570 -22.40 12.26 27.57
N THR A 571 -21.93 11.62 28.64
CA THR A 571 -21.39 12.34 29.80
C THR A 571 -19.93 12.74 29.53
N ALA A 572 -19.64 14.03 29.69
CA ALA A 572 -18.29 14.58 29.82
C ALA A 572 -18.01 15.00 31.28
N VAL A 573 -16.73 15.17 31.61
CA VAL A 573 -16.28 15.57 32.96
C VAL A 573 -16.12 17.09 33.00
N TYR A 574 -16.80 17.75 33.95
CA TYR A 574 -16.63 19.17 34.26
C TYR A 574 -16.01 19.34 35.66
N PRO A 575 -15.37 20.49 35.97
CA PRO A 575 -14.64 20.67 37.23
C PRO A 575 -15.48 20.43 38.50
N ASN A 576 -16.78 20.72 38.44
CA ASN A 576 -17.71 20.62 39.58
C ASN A 576 -18.87 19.65 39.35
N SER A 577 -18.90 18.93 38.21
CA SER A 577 -19.94 17.93 37.92
C SER A 577 -19.40 16.87 36.95
N PRO A 578 -19.47 15.57 37.29
CA PRO A 578 -19.06 14.50 36.39
C PRO A 578 -20.11 14.16 35.31
N GLN A 579 -21.17 14.96 35.16
CA GLN A 579 -22.25 14.73 34.20
C GLN A 579 -22.64 16.03 33.48
N GLY A 580 -22.42 16.07 32.17
CA GLY A 580 -22.91 17.11 31.26
C GLY A 580 -22.77 16.67 29.80
N VAL A 581 -23.57 17.26 28.91
CA VAL A 581 -23.57 16.96 27.47
C VAL A 581 -22.30 17.54 26.83
N CYS A 582 -21.55 16.72 26.09
CA CYS A 582 -20.38 17.20 25.37
C CYS A 582 -20.80 18.07 24.17
N GLY A 583 -20.48 19.37 24.19
CA GLY A 583 -20.74 20.28 23.07
C GLY A 583 -19.83 20.08 21.85
N ILE A 584 -18.68 19.42 22.04
CA ILE A 584 -17.66 19.20 20.99
C ILE A 584 -18.02 17.97 20.16
N LYS A 585 -18.19 18.17 18.84
CA LYS A 585 -18.57 17.11 17.90
C LYS A 585 -17.60 15.92 17.95
N PRO A 586 -18.08 14.67 17.86
CA PRO A 586 -17.22 13.52 17.58
C PRO A 586 -16.64 13.63 16.16
N GLY A 587 -15.66 12.79 15.86
CA GLY A 587 -15.17 12.68 14.48
C GLY A 587 -16.21 12.05 13.56
N LYS A 588 -16.96 11.08 14.07
CA LYS A 588 -17.90 10.28 13.29
C LYS A 588 -19.01 9.69 14.16
N ILE A 589 -20.17 9.46 13.57
CA ILE A 589 -21.33 8.82 14.20
C ILE A 589 -21.82 7.68 13.29
N ASP A 590 -21.83 6.47 13.81
CA ASP A 590 -22.45 5.31 13.17
C ASP A 590 -23.75 4.95 13.90
N LEU A 591 -24.82 4.70 13.14
CA LEU A 591 -26.11 4.27 13.68
C LEU A 591 -26.49 2.88 13.16
N TRP A 592 -27.17 2.12 14.02
CA TRP A 592 -27.91 0.92 13.61
C TRP A 592 -29.36 1.02 14.06
N LEU A 593 -30.28 0.76 13.14
CA LEU A 593 -31.71 0.65 13.40
C LEU A 593 -32.12 -0.81 13.31
N ASN A 594 -32.64 -1.36 14.42
CA ASN A 594 -33.05 -2.75 14.52
C ASN A 594 -31.98 -3.72 13.98
N ARG A 595 -30.74 -3.54 14.45
CA ARG A 595 -29.52 -4.30 14.08
C ARG A 595 -28.93 -4.00 12.70
N LYS A 596 -29.62 -3.26 11.83
CA LYS A 596 -29.16 -2.90 10.48
C LYS A 596 -28.41 -1.57 10.50
N ALA A 597 -27.23 -1.52 9.89
CA ALA A 597 -26.45 -0.28 9.79
C ALA A 597 -27.16 0.76 8.92
N LEU A 598 -27.09 2.02 9.33
CA LEU A 598 -27.66 3.15 8.57
C LEU A 598 -26.55 3.92 7.85
N ILE A 599 -26.92 4.55 6.74
CA ILE A 599 -26.05 5.39 5.90
C ILE A 599 -26.35 6.87 6.18
N GLU A 600 -25.34 7.62 6.64
CA GLU A 600 -25.46 9.08 6.80
C GLU A 600 -25.71 9.76 5.45
N ASN A 601 -26.57 10.78 5.43
CA ASN A 601 -27.05 11.49 4.24
C ASN A 601 -28.02 10.70 3.33
N LEU A 602 -28.41 9.48 3.72
CA LEU A 602 -29.48 8.72 3.06
C LEU A 602 -30.54 8.25 4.05
N ASP A 603 -30.12 7.52 5.09
CA ASP A 603 -31.00 6.92 6.09
C ASP A 603 -31.25 7.83 7.30
N TYR A 604 -30.33 8.74 7.57
CA TYR A 604 -30.44 9.73 8.62
C TYR A 604 -29.64 10.99 8.27
N PHE A 605 -30.02 12.09 8.89
CA PHE A 605 -29.40 13.40 8.73
C PHE A 605 -29.02 13.98 10.09
N ILE A 606 -27.86 14.63 10.14
CA ILE A 606 -27.30 15.18 11.37
C ILE A 606 -27.30 16.71 11.29
N LYS A 607 -27.92 17.34 12.28
CA LYS A 607 -27.72 18.76 12.61
C LYS A 607 -27.32 18.82 14.08
N TRP A 608 -26.02 18.69 14.32
CA TRP A 608 -25.46 18.47 15.65
C TRP A 608 -26.07 19.40 16.72
N PRO A 609 -26.52 18.88 17.86
CA PRO A 609 -26.44 17.47 18.31
C PRO A 609 -27.63 16.59 17.88
N GLU A 610 -28.56 17.12 17.10
CA GLU A 610 -29.80 16.43 16.71
C GLU A 610 -29.59 15.52 15.49
N ILE A 611 -30.22 14.35 15.54
CA ILE A 611 -30.24 13.38 14.46
C ILE A 611 -31.68 12.95 14.19
N VAL A 612 -32.08 12.96 12.93
CA VAL A 612 -33.38 12.45 12.48
C VAL A 612 -33.15 11.27 11.55
N ILE A 613 -33.76 10.13 11.90
CA ILE A 613 -33.75 8.90 11.10
C ILE A 613 -34.97 8.93 10.17
N VAL A 614 -34.72 8.76 8.87
CA VAL A 614 -35.73 8.80 7.81
C VAL A 614 -35.91 7.46 7.10
N ASN A 615 -35.12 6.44 7.46
CA ASN A 615 -35.25 5.11 6.90
C ASN A 615 -36.55 4.44 7.35
N LYS A 616 -37.42 4.08 6.39
CA LYS A 616 -38.66 3.36 6.64
C LYS A 616 -38.50 1.85 6.50
N GLU A 617 -37.64 1.40 5.60
CA GLU A 617 -37.46 -0.03 5.29
C GLU A 617 -37.03 -0.88 6.51
N TYR A 618 -36.31 -0.30 7.45
CA TYR A 618 -35.78 -1.00 8.62
C TYR A 618 -36.64 -0.80 9.88
N LEU A 619 -37.76 -0.09 9.78
CA LEU A 619 -38.68 0.06 10.90
C LEU A 619 -39.41 -1.25 11.19
N LYS A 620 -39.62 -1.53 12.48
CA LYS A 620 -40.61 -2.50 12.92
C LYS A 620 -42.01 -1.92 12.69
N ALA A 621 -42.94 -2.74 12.21
CA ALA A 621 -44.32 -2.34 12.01
C ALA A 621 -44.99 -1.90 13.33
N ASP A 622 -44.72 -2.65 14.41
CA ASP A 622 -45.25 -2.41 15.74
C ASP A 622 -44.13 -2.41 16.79
N GLY A 623 -44.29 -1.59 17.83
CA GLY A 623 -43.39 -1.50 18.97
C GLY A 623 -42.24 -0.50 18.83
N LYS A 624 -41.39 -0.48 19.85
CA LYS A 624 -40.24 0.44 19.92
C LYS A 624 -39.13 0.02 18.97
N GLN A 625 -38.52 1.01 18.35
CA GLN A 625 -37.38 0.87 17.46
C GLN A 625 -36.10 0.81 18.29
N GLU A 626 -35.28 -0.20 18.07
CA GLU A 626 -33.99 -0.29 18.74
C GLU A 626 -32.96 0.50 17.93
N VAL A 627 -32.32 1.50 18.54
CA VAL A 627 -31.23 2.26 17.93
C VAL A 627 -29.96 2.06 18.73
N VAL A 628 -28.88 1.70 18.02
CA VAL A 628 -27.53 1.67 18.58
C VAL A 628 -26.77 2.86 18.01
N VAL A 629 -26.18 3.65 18.90
CA VAL A 629 -25.37 4.82 18.56
C VAL A 629 -23.91 4.47 18.86
N ARG A 630 -23.01 4.74 17.91
CA ARG A 630 -21.56 4.74 18.13
C ARG A 630 -21.00 6.08 17.68
N ALA A 631 -20.39 6.83 18.60
CA ALA A 631 -19.66 8.04 18.25
C ALA A 631 -18.18 7.90 18.60
N SER A 632 -17.31 8.14 17.63
CA SER A 632 -15.87 7.87 17.72
C SER A 632 -15.02 8.96 17.06
N GLY A 633 -13.74 8.99 17.41
CA GLY A 633 -12.75 9.91 16.85
C GLY A 633 -12.95 11.39 17.22
N PHE A 634 -12.12 12.23 16.62
CA PHE A 634 -12.13 13.68 16.83
C PHE A 634 -12.70 14.41 15.61
N CYS A 635 -13.38 15.54 15.85
CA CYS A 635 -13.72 16.48 14.79
C CYS A 635 -12.44 17.00 14.11
N ARG A 636 -12.61 17.62 12.95
CA ARG A 636 -11.54 18.32 12.24
C ARG A 636 -11.17 19.61 12.97
N GLU A 637 -10.06 20.22 12.55
CA GLU A 637 -9.57 21.49 13.13
C GLU A 637 -10.59 22.63 12.97
N ASP A 638 -11.42 22.57 11.92
CA ASP A 638 -12.54 23.50 11.68
C ASP A 638 -13.82 23.16 12.48
N MET A 639 -13.71 22.23 13.44
CA MET A 639 -14.82 21.75 14.28
C MET A 639 -15.95 21.06 13.50
N SER A 640 -15.69 20.63 12.26
CA SER A 640 -16.60 19.78 11.46
C SER A 640 -16.37 18.28 11.74
N MET A 641 -17.37 17.45 11.50
CA MET A 641 -17.20 16.00 11.53
C MET A 641 -16.41 15.53 10.30
N GLN A 642 -15.85 14.32 10.34
CA GLN A 642 -15.30 13.71 9.15
C GLN A 642 -16.43 13.51 8.12
N PRO A 643 -16.25 13.92 6.86
CA PRO A 643 -17.26 13.72 5.83
C PRO A 643 -17.40 12.23 5.54
N VAL A 644 -18.60 11.85 5.15
CA VAL A 644 -18.89 10.51 4.64
C VAL A 644 -18.03 10.29 3.39
N PRO A 645 -17.09 9.32 3.38
CA PRO A 645 -16.11 9.19 2.30
C PRO A 645 -16.77 8.85 0.96
N GLU A 646 -17.64 7.84 0.95
CA GLU A 646 -18.36 7.42 -0.25
C GLU A 646 -19.66 6.69 0.11
N TYR A 647 -20.77 7.09 -0.50
CA TYR A 647 -22.01 6.33 -0.47
C TYR A 647 -22.71 6.43 -1.82
N GLY A 648 -23.54 5.44 -2.14
CA GLY A 648 -24.18 5.37 -3.44
C GLY A 648 -25.11 4.17 -3.57
N PHE A 649 -25.34 3.75 -4.80
CA PHE A 649 -26.14 2.56 -5.11
C PHE A 649 -25.33 1.60 -5.95
N VAL A 650 -25.46 0.30 -5.67
CA VAL A 650 -24.80 -0.76 -6.43
C VAL A 650 -25.36 -0.76 -7.84
N ARG A 651 -24.47 -0.73 -8.84
CA ARG A 651 -24.85 -0.72 -10.26
C ARG A 651 -24.10 -1.80 -11.03
N TRP A 652 -24.82 -2.61 -11.80
CA TRP A 652 -24.29 -3.80 -12.48
C TRP A 652 -23.48 -4.75 -11.57
N GLY A 653 -23.83 -4.81 -10.28
CA GLY A 653 -23.13 -5.62 -9.29
C GLY A 653 -21.79 -5.05 -8.81
N LEU A 654 -21.51 -3.77 -9.11
CA LEU A 654 -20.29 -3.07 -8.71
C LEU A 654 -20.61 -1.90 -7.76
N LEU A 655 -19.73 -1.69 -6.79
CA LEU A 655 -19.67 -0.49 -5.97
C LEU A 655 -18.76 0.55 -6.64
N SER A 656 -18.85 1.81 -6.21
CA SER A 656 -17.99 2.92 -6.67
C SER A 656 -18.10 3.26 -8.16
N LYS A 657 -19.27 3.04 -8.75
CA LYS A 657 -19.63 3.47 -10.11
C LYS A 657 -19.90 4.99 -10.14
N ASN A 658 -18.86 5.81 -9.96
CA ASN A 658 -18.95 7.26 -9.73
C ASN A 658 -18.10 8.13 -10.69
N ARG A 659 -17.55 7.54 -11.77
CA ARG A 659 -16.65 8.17 -12.75
C ARG A 659 -15.32 8.65 -12.18
N ARG A 660 -14.91 8.14 -11.02
CA ARG A 660 -13.64 8.46 -10.38
C ARG A 660 -12.95 7.15 -10.02
N TYR A 661 -11.64 7.12 -10.17
CA TYR A 661 -10.84 6.03 -9.62
C TYR A 661 -10.58 6.32 -8.14
N ASN A 662 -10.99 5.41 -7.25
CA ASN A 662 -10.81 5.56 -5.81
C ASN A 662 -9.76 4.59 -5.26
N VAL A 663 -8.71 5.15 -4.65
CA VAL A 663 -7.63 4.38 -4.03
C VAL A 663 -8.14 3.81 -2.71
N ARG A 664 -8.12 2.47 -2.61
CA ARG A 664 -8.77 1.70 -1.54
C ARG A 664 -7.95 0.53 -1.01
N ASP A 665 -7.00 0.03 -1.79
CA ASP A 665 -6.34 -1.26 -1.52
C ASP A 665 -5.59 -1.29 -0.19
N ASP A 666 -4.91 -0.19 0.13
CA ASP A 666 -4.09 0.01 1.32
C ASP A 666 -4.85 0.66 2.50
N ARG A 667 -6.18 0.82 2.40
CA ARG A 667 -7.00 1.49 3.43
C ARG A 667 -7.83 0.51 4.24
N VAL A 668 -8.02 0.84 5.51
CA VAL A 668 -8.90 0.10 6.41
C VAL A 668 -10.33 0.60 6.21
N LEU A 669 -11.20 -0.27 5.69
CA LEU A 669 -12.52 0.12 5.22
C LEU A 669 -13.63 -0.69 5.89
N ARG A 670 -14.68 0.01 6.31
CA ARG A 670 -15.97 -0.55 6.70
C ARG A 670 -16.92 -0.40 5.51
N MET A 671 -17.55 -1.49 5.11
CA MET A 671 -18.45 -1.51 3.96
C MET A 671 -19.84 -1.97 4.40
N VAL A 672 -20.85 -1.17 4.06
CA VAL A 672 -22.25 -1.47 4.37
C VAL A 672 -23.03 -1.54 3.07
N VAL A 673 -23.82 -2.59 2.87
CA VAL A 673 -24.75 -2.72 1.73
C VAL A 673 -26.12 -3.10 2.28
N ARG A 674 -27.14 -2.26 2.02
CA ARG A 674 -28.52 -2.46 2.49
C ARG A 674 -28.62 -2.87 3.98
N GLY A 675 -27.83 -2.18 4.82
CA GLY A 675 -27.80 -2.36 6.27
C GLY A 675 -26.97 -3.54 6.79
N ALA A 676 -26.36 -4.33 5.92
CA ALA A 676 -25.42 -5.40 6.26
C ALA A 676 -23.97 -4.88 6.20
N VAL A 677 -23.17 -5.14 7.23
CA VAL A 677 -21.71 -4.99 7.15
C VAL A 677 -21.13 -6.19 6.41
N ILE A 678 -20.41 -5.94 5.33
CA ILE A 678 -19.85 -6.98 4.45
C ILE A 678 -18.32 -6.83 4.40
N HIS A 679 -17.61 -7.96 4.38
CA HIS A 679 -16.16 -7.96 4.25
C HIS A 679 -15.73 -7.60 2.82
N ARG A 680 -14.63 -6.87 2.65
CA ARG A 680 -14.14 -6.41 1.34
C ARG A 680 -14.01 -7.53 0.30
N ASP A 681 -13.52 -8.70 0.71
CA ASP A 681 -13.31 -9.85 -0.18
C ASP A 681 -14.60 -10.43 -0.80
N ASP A 682 -15.77 -10.09 -0.23
CA ASP A 682 -17.08 -10.54 -0.73
C ASP A 682 -17.74 -9.50 -1.67
N LEU A 683 -17.05 -8.39 -1.96
CA LEU A 683 -17.53 -7.29 -2.79
C LEU A 683 -16.67 -7.12 -4.06
N LYS A 684 -17.25 -6.46 -5.06
CA LYS A 684 -16.56 -6.07 -6.30
C LYS A 684 -16.67 -4.56 -6.52
N PHE A 685 -15.58 -3.96 -6.97
CA PHE A 685 -15.47 -2.52 -7.19
C PHE A 685 -15.27 -2.22 -8.67
N SER A 686 -15.62 -0.99 -9.07
CA SER A 686 -15.52 -0.58 -10.47
C SER A 686 -14.08 -0.55 -10.98
N GLU A 687 -13.10 -0.33 -10.10
CA GLU A 687 -11.68 -0.28 -10.41
C GLU A 687 -11.10 -1.64 -10.79
N ASP A 688 -11.72 -2.73 -10.32
CA ASP A 688 -11.29 -4.11 -10.57
C ASP A 688 -12.14 -4.83 -11.65
N ASP A 689 -13.03 -4.09 -12.34
CA ASP A 689 -13.96 -4.71 -13.30
C ASP A 689 -13.23 -5.19 -14.57
N SER A 690 -13.07 -6.50 -14.67
CA SER A 690 -12.59 -7.19 -15.89
C SER A 690 -13.71 -7.50 -16.89
N GLY A 691 -14.95 -7.07 -16.62
CA GLY A 691 -16.14 -7.33 -17.43
C GLY A 691 -16.88 -8.63 -17.10
N VAL A 692 -16.38 -9.45 -16.17
CA VAL A 692 -16.99 -10.73 -15.75
C VAL A 692 -17.80 -10.55 -14.46
N ARG A 693 -19.13 -10.52 -14.63
CA ARG A 693 -20.10 -10.17 -13.59
C ARG A 693 -20.63 -11.42 -12.87
N LEU A 694 -20.69 -11.36 -11.53
CA LEU A 694 -21.33 -12.37 -10.65
C LEU A 694 -22.76 -11.89 -10.29
N PRO A 695 -23.65 -12.76 -9.78
CA PRO A 695 -25.10 -12.57 -9.96
C PRO A 695 -25.67 -11.43 -9.10
N GLU A 696 -26.16 -10.40 -9.77
CA GLU A 696 -27.47 -9.72 -9.68
C GLU A 696 -28.16 -9.40 -8.32
N SER A 697 -27.82 -9.98 -7.17
CA SER A 697 -28.66 -9.89 -5.95
C SER A 697 -28.60 -8.55 -5.21
N PHE A 698 -27.52 -7.78 -5.34
CA PHE A 698 -27.36 -6.48 -4.66
C PHE A 698 -27.68 -5.27 -5.55
N ASN A 699 -28.01 -5.49 -6.82
CA ASN A 699 -28.14 -4.39 -7.77
C ASN A 699 -29.32 -3.47 -7.42
N GLY A 700 -29.05 -2.16 -7.34
CA GLY A 700 -30.02 -1.16 -6.86
C GLY A 700 -30.08 -1.00 -5.35
N SER A 701 -29.29 -1.74 -4.56
CA SER A 701 -29.17 -1.53 -3.12
C SER A 701 -28.26 -0.35 -2.78
N PRO A 702 -28.55 0.43 -1.73
CA PRO A 702 -27.64 1.47 -1.27
C PRO A 702 -26.41 0.87 -0.59
N TYR A 703 -25.28 1.55 -0.70
CA TYR A 703 -24.03 1.18 -0.04
C TYR A 703 -23.33 2.38 0.59
N LEU A 704 -22.47 2.11 1.55
CA LEU A 704 -21.52 3.03 2.18
C LEU A 704 -20.15 2.35 2.20
N ILE A 705 -19.12 3.06 1.74
CA ILE A 705 -17.71 2.70 1.91
C ILE A 705 -17.09 3.77 2.79
N ASP A 706 -16.56 3.31 3.92
CA ASP A 706 -16.24 4.20 5.02
C ASP A 706 -14.85 3.89 5.55
N GLU A 707 -14.04 4.93 5.73
CA GLU A 707 -12.69 4.78 6.22
C GLU A 707 -12.69 4.66 7.74
N VAL A 708 -12.18 3.54 8.24
CA VAL A 708 -11.95 3.36 9.66
C VAL A 708 -10.68 4.12 10.02
N VAL A 709 -10.83 5.22 10.74
CA VAL A 709 -9.69 6.00 11.23
C VAL A 709 -8.98 5.19 12.30
N VAL A 710 -7.76 4.76 12.00
CA VAL A 710 -6.92 4.02 12.94
C VAL A 710 -6.08 5.01 13.75
N PRO A 711 -6.29 5.11 15.07
CA PRO A 711 -5.38 5.84 15.94
C PRO A 711 -4.04 5.13 16.05
N MET A 712 -2.94 5.86 15.83
CA MET A 712 -1.59 5.29 15.82
C MET A 712 -0.96 5.21 17.23
N GLY A 713 -1.34 6.09 18.16
CA GLY A 713 -0.87 6.05 19.56
C GLY A 713 0.65 6.18 19.65
N ASP A 714 1.31 5.34 20.47
CA ASP A 714 2.77 5.38 20.67
C ASP A 714 3.60 4.83 19.48
N LEU A 715 2.94 4.52 18.36
CA LEU A 715 3.58 3.81 17.26
C LEU A 715 4.19 4.73 16.20
N GLU A 716 4.02 6.03 16.38
CA GLU A 716 4.55 7.07 15.49
C GLU A 716 5.53 8.00 16.19
N SER A 717 6.51 8.49 15.44
CA SER A 717 7.47 9.51 15.89
C SER A 717 6.97 10.95 15.70
N GLN A 718 5.77 11.12 15.14
CA GLN A 718 5.18 12.39 14.69
C GLN A 718 3.66 12.39 14.93
N SER A 719 2.97 13.51 14.75
CA SER A 719 1.50 13.59 14.87
C SER A 719 0.79 12.74 13.79
N TRP A 720 -0.11 11.83 14.19
CA TRP A 720 -0.87 11.00 13.25
C TRP A 720 -1.76 11.82 12.32
N PHE A 721 -2.19 13.01 12.76
CA PHE A 721 -2.99 13.91 11.92
C PHE A 721 -2.20 14.35 10.70
N ASP A 722 -0.95 14.80 10.90
CA ASP A 722 -0.04 15.18 9.81
C ASP A 722 0.37 13.97 8.97
N PHE A 723 0.46 12.80 9.60
CA PHE A 723 0.76 11.55 8.90
C PHE A 723 -0.37 11.14 7.96
N ARG A 724 -1.62 11.20 8.44
CA ARG A 724 -2.82 10.92 7.65
C ARG A 724 -3.06 11.99 6.57
N ALA A 725 -2.89 13.27 6.89
CA ALA A 725 -3.09 14.36 5.93
C ALA A 725 -2.14 14.25 4.73
N ARG A 726 -0.86 13.91 4.95
CA ARG A 726 0.08 13.63 3.86
C ARG A 726 -0.34 12.43 3.01
N SER A 727 -0.86 11.39 3.65
CA SER A 727 -1.40 10.22 2.95
C SER A 727 -2.56 10.58 2.03
N GLN A 728 -3.51 11.36 2.54
CA GLN A 728 -4.68 11.82 1.76
C GLN A 728 -4.28 12.73 0.59
N ALA A 729 -3.23 13.53 0.72
CA ALA A 729 -2.72 14.35 -0.36
C ALA A 729 -2.13 13.49 -1.50
N VAL A 730 -1.37 12.44 -1.15
CA VAL A 730 -0.83 11.47 -2.13
C VAL A 730 -1.96 10.69 -2.80
N ASP A 731 -2.93 10.20 -2.01
CA ASP A 731 -4.08 9.46 -2.53
C ASP A 731 -4.85 10.32 -3.55
N LYS A 732 -5.08 11.60 -3.25
CA LYS A 732 -5.74 12.53 -4.18
C LYS A 732 -4.99 12.68 -5.50
N GLU A 733 -3.67 12.86 -5.45
CA GLU A 733 -2.83 13.00 -6.65
C GLU A 733 -2.90 11.74 -7.54
N ILE A 734 -2.90 10.56 -6.92
CA ILE A 734 -3.01 9.26 -7.60
C ILE A 734 -4.42 9.05 -8.15
N GLU A 735 -5.47 9.29 -7.36
CA GLU A 735 -6.87 9.17 -7.79
C GLU A 735 -7.16 10.06 -9.01
N ASP A 736 -6.70 11.32 -8.98
CA ASP A 736 -6.93 12.27 -10.07
C ASP A 736 -6.20 11.83 -11.36
N TYR A 737 -4.99 11.27 -11.24
CA TYR A 737 -4.24 10.71 -12.37
C TYR A 737 -4.87 9.44 -12.94
N LEU A 738 -5.22 8.47 -12.07
CA LEU A 738 -5.80 7.20 -12.48
C LEU A 738 -7.22 7.33 -13.03
N THR A 739 -7.99 8.33 -12.58
CA THR A 739 -9.31 8.63 -13.16
C THR A 739 -9.22 8.93 -14.66
N ILE A 740 -8.12 9.56 -15.11
CA ILE A 740 -7.89 9.86 -16.53
C ILE A 740 -7.35 8.63 -17.27
N LYS A 741 -6.46 7.87 -16.64
CA LYS A 741 -5.74 6.75 -17.27
C LYS A 741 -6.50 5.43 -17.29
N LEU A 742 -7.34 5.20 -16.29
CA LEU A 742 -8.19 4.03 -16.14
C LEU A 742 -9.64 4.53 -16.04
N PRO A 743 -10.21 5.09 -17.13
CA PRO A 743 -11.57 5.58 -17.11
C PRO A 743 -12.55 4.44 -16.89
N GLU A 744 -13.64 4.75 -16.20
CA GLU A 744 -14.68 3.78 -15.90
C GLU A 744 -15.26 3.14 -17.18
N PRO A 745 -15.42 1.80 -17.25
CA PRO A 745 -15.88 1.13 -18.45
C PRO A 745 -17.30 1.56 -18.87
N VAL A 746 -17.50 1.71 -20.18
CA VAL A 746 -18.79 2.07 -20.78
C VAL A 746 -19.84 1.00 -20.47
N GLU A 747 -21.05 1.45 -20.16
CA GLU A 747 -22.18 0.61 -19.77
C GLU A 747 -22.65 -0.25 -20.94
N PRO A 748 -22.52 -1.59 -20.88
CA PRO A 748 -22.85 -2.44 -22.04
C PRO A 748 -24.36 -2.67 -22.19
N ASN A 749 -25.15 -2.56 -21.11
CA ASN A 749 -26.58 -2.87 -21.06
C ASN A 749 -27.31 -2.01 -20.02
N PRO A 750 -28.65 -1.84 -20.12
CA PRO A 750 -29.45 -1.20 -19.08
C PRO A 750 -29.27 -1.89 -17.72
N ASN A 751 -29.22 -1.11 -16.64
CA ASN A 751 -29.06 -1.64 -15.30
C ASN A 751 -30.41 -2.19 -14.79
N MET A 752 -30.53 -3.51 -14.58
CA MET A 752 -31.75 -4.12 -14.06
C MET A 752 -31.74 -4.13 -12.53
N TYR A 753 -32.67 -3.40 -11.91
CA TYR A 753 -32.77 -3.30 -10.45
C TYR A 753 -33.61 -4.45 -9.90
N ASN A 754 -33.01 -5.29 -9.06
CA ASN A 754 -33.66 -6.50 -8.57
C ASN A 754 -34.41 -6.31 -7.25
N ASN A 755 -34.12 -5.24 -6.50
CA ASN A 755 -34.62 -5.07 -5.14
C ASN A 755 -35.66 -3.94 -4.95
N GLY A 756 -36.30 -3.50 -6.03
CA GLY A 756 -37.25 -2.38 -6.00
C GLY A 756 -36.63 -1.06 -5.55
N LYS A 757 -37.48 -0.06 -5.28
CA LYS A 757 -37.04 1.23 -4.72
C LYS A 757 -36.83 1.11 -3.21
N TYR A 758 -35.77 1.73 -2.71
CA TYR A 758 -35.44 1.84 -1.29
C TYR A 758 -36.38 2.81 -0.58
N TRP A 759 -36.94 2.40 0.57
CA TRP A 759 -38.01 3.15 1.24
C TRP A 759 -37.51 4.10 2.33
N LEU A 760 -37.68 5.40 2.08
CA LEU A 760 -37.52 6.47 3.06
C LEU A 760 -38.88 7.08 3.39
N PHE A 761 -38.96 7.89 4.44
CA PHE A 761 -40.11 8.75 4.70
C PHE A 761 -39.69 10.21 4.88
N SER A 762 -40.58 11.14 4.53
CA SER A 762 -40.37 12.57 4.72
C SER A 762 -40.67 12.95 6.17
N PRO A 763 -39.68 13.42 6.96
CA PRO A 763 -39.93 13.90 8.32
C PRO A 763 -40.85 15.14 8.33
N PHE A 764 -40.73 16.04 7.35
CA PHE A 764 -41.59 17.22 7.25
C PHE A 764 -43.05 16.82 7.01
N SER A 765 -43.31 15.99 6.01
CA SER A 765 -44.66 15.50 5.69
C SER A 765 -45.26 14.71 6.86
N SER A 766 -44.44 13.88 7.53
CA SER A 766 -44.89 13.01 8.62
C SER A 766 -45.42 13.84 9.80
N VAL A 767 -44.65 14.84 10.24
CA VAL A 767 -45.04 15.72 11.35
C VAL A 767 -46.24 16.59 10.99
N VAL A 768 -46.24 17.20 9.80
CA VAL A 768 -47.38 18.02 9.35
C VAL A 768 -48.66 17.19 9.29
N MET A 769 -48.59 15.98 8.74
CA MET A 769 -49.73 15.06 8.68
C MET A 769 -50.22 14.68 10.09
N HIS A 770 -49.31 14.34 11.01
CA HIS A 770 -49.67 14.00 12.38
C HIS A 770 -50.35 15.19 13.10
N HIS A 771 -49.82 16.40 12.91
CA HIS A 771 -50.38 17.62 13.51
C HIS A 771 -51.72 18.04 12.88
N LEU A 772 -51.97 17.70 11.61
CA LEU A 772 -53.30 17.82 10.99
C LEU A 772 -54.30 16.85 11.64
N GLN A 773 -53.90 15.60 11.84
CA GLN A 773 -54.74 14.56 12.47
C GLN A 773 -55.08 14.88 13.93
N LEU A 774 -54.12 15.42 14.69
CA LEU A 774 -54.32 15.85 16.08
C LEU A 774 -55.02 17.22 16.20
N GLY A 775 -55.23 17.95 15.10
CA GLY A 775 -55.89 19.26 15.10
C GLY A 775 -55.01 20.42 15.57
N TYR A 776 -53.69 20.24 15.74
CA TYR A 776 -52.74 21.33 16.03
C TYR A 776 -52.64 22.33 14.88
N ILE A 777 -52.79 21.85 13.64
CA ILE A 777 -52.96 22.70 12.47
C ILE A 777 -54.45 22.78 12.15
N SER A 778 -55.10 23.87 12.58
CA SER A 778 -56.50 24.12 12.21
C SER A 778 -56.63 24.40 10.71
N MET A 779 -57.65 23.76 10.11
CA MET A 779 -58.08 23.96 8.72
C MET A 779 -59.01 25.17 8.55
N ASP A 780 -59.29 25.92 9.61
CA ASP A 780 -60.03 27.18 9.52
C ASP A 780 -59.20 28.19 8.71
N GLY A 781 -59.79 28.72 7.63
CA GLY A 781 -59.09 29.54 6.63
C GLY A 781 -58.51 28.76 5.44
N PHE A 782 -58.42 27.43 5.54
CA PHE A 782 -57.92 26.54 4.46
C PHE A 782 -59.01 25.65 3.83
N ARG A 783 -60.28 25.88 4.18
CA ARG A 783 -61.44 25.23 3.55
C ARG A 783 -61.89 25.89 2.22
N GLY A 784 -61.41 27.11 1.96
CA GLY A 784 -61.71 27.89 0.75
C GLY A 784 -60.51 28.02 -0.20
N GLN A 785 -60.45 29.10 -0.98
CA GLN A 785 -59.26 29.41 -1.79
C GLN A 785 -58.20 30.07 -0.90
N TYR A 786 -57.02 29.47 -0.87
CA TYR A 786 -55.81 30.02 -0.26
C TYR A 786 -54.66 30.00 -1.28
N SER A 787 -53.64 30.82 -1.06
CA SER A 787 -52.44 30.91 -1.89
C SER A 787 -51.31 30.02 -1.36
N ASP A 788 -50.26 29.81 -2.16
CA ASP A 788 -49.07 29.08 -1.70
C ASP A 788 -48.35 29.84 -0.58
N ARG A 789 -48.45 31.18 -0.59
CA ARG A 789 -47.92 32.05 0.47
C ARG A 789 -48.59 31.79 1.82
N ASP A 790 -49.90 31.54 1.83
CA ASP A 790 -50.64 31.24 3.06
C ASP A 790 -50.17 29.91 3.67
N VAL A 791 -49.80 28.93 2.83
CA VAL A 791 -49.21 27.66 3.27
C VAL A 791 -47.81 27.87 3.85
N LEU A 792 -46.98 28.69 3.20
CA LEU A 792 -45.64 29.04 3.69
C LEU A 792 -45.71 29.73 5.07
N GLU A 793 -46.56 30.73 5.22
CA GLU A 793 -46.72 31.45 6.48
C GLU A 793 -47.25 30.54 7.60
N ARG A 794 -48.15 29.61 7.27
CA ARG A 794 -48.71 28.64 8.23
C ARG A 794 -47.73 27.59 8.70
N LEU A 795 -46.83 27.13 7.83
CA LEU A 795 -45.87 26.06 8.12
C LEU A 795 -44.47 26.56 8.47
N LYS A 796 -44.31 27.87 8.68
CA LYS A 796 -43.02 28.49 9.00
C LYS A 796 -42.30 27.83 10.20
N ASP A 797 -43.04 27.46 11.24
CA ASP A 797 -42.49 26.82 12.44
C ASP A 797 -41.98 25.38 12.19
N TYR A 798 -42.28 24.80 11.02
CA TYR A 798 -41.86 23.45 10.62
C TYR A 798 -40.65 23.47 9.67
N GLU A 799 -40.16 24.65 9.24
CA GLU A 799 -39.05 24.77 8.30
C GLU A 799 -37.75 24.11 8.80
N TYR A 800 -37.57 24.01 10.13
CA TYR A 800 -36.40 23.34 10.71
C TYR A 800 -36.31 21.85 10.31
N LEU A 801 -37.44 21.21 9.97
CA LEU A 801 -37.46 19.80 9.52
C LEU A 801 -36.86 19.65 8.11
N LEU A 802 -36.82 20.71 7.32
CA LEU A 802 -36.26 20.69 5.96
C LEU A 802 -34.75 20.43 5.97
N ASP A 803 -34.06 20.73 7.08
CA ASP A 803 -32.65 20.38 7.26
C ASP A 803 -32.43 18.86 7.28
N PHE A 804 -33.47 18.08 7.60
CA PHE A 804 -33.42 16.62 7.68
C PHE A 804 -34.18 15.92 6.54
N GLU A 805 -34.64 16.68 5.55
CA GLU A 805 -35.57 16.20 4.55
C GLU A 805 -34.83 15.57 3.34
N PRO A 806 -35.05 14.28 3.02
CA PRO A 806 -34.39 13.63 1.89
C PRO A 806 -34.74 14.26 0.54
N THR A 807 -35.96 14.81 0.37
CA THR A 807 -36.39 15.42 -0.90
C THR A 807 -35.62 16.71 -1.28
N ARG A 808 -34.97 17.33 -0.28
CA ARG A 808 -34.09 18.51 -0.44
C ARG A 808 -32.63 18.14 -0.74
N ARG A 809 -32.31 16.85 -0.85
CA ARG A 809 -30.97 16.33 -1.13
C ARG A 809 -30.86 15.83 -2.57
N GLU A 810 -29.64 15.83 -3.09
CA GLU A 810 -29.30 15.29 -4.41
C GLU A 810 -29.21 13.75 -4.34
N LEU A 811 -30.37 13.10 -4.28
CA LEU A 811 -30.49 11.65 -4.22
C LEU A 811 -30.95 11.04 -5.56
N VAL A 812 -30.72 9.74 -5.74
CA VAL A 812 -31.13 8.99 -6.95
C VAL A 812 -32.58 8.53 -6.80
N TYR A 813 -33.55 9.39 -7.11
CA TYR A 813 -35.00 9.12 -6.95
C TYR A 813 -35.55 7.98 -7.84
N ASP A 814 -34.79 7.53 -8.84
CA ASP A 814 -35.10 6.32 -9.59
C ASP A 814 -34.99 5.05 -8.73
N LEU A 815 -34.15 5.10 -7.70
CA LEU A 815 -33.84 4.00 -6.78
C LEU A 815 -34.44 4.19 -5.38
N ILE A 816 -35.05 5.34 -5.12
CA ILE A 816 -35.59 5.70 -3.80
C ILE A 816 -37.08 6.04 -3.95
N ASN A 817 -37.88 5.64 -2.97
CA ASN A 817 -39.23 6.15 -2.79
C ASN A 817 -39.34 6.85 -1.43
N VAL A 818 -39.85 8.08 -1.42
CA VAL A 818 -40.06 8.86 -0.20
C VAL A 818 -41.55 8.84 0.14
N HIS A 819 -41.90 8.17 1.22
CA HIS A 819 -43.28 8.05 1.71
C HIS A 819 -43.66 9.23 2.64
N PRO A 820 -44.95 9.56 2.80
CA PRO A 820 -45.37 10.74 3.56
C PRO A 820 -45.25 10.60 5.08
N HIS A 821 -45.09 9.38 5.60
CA HIS A 821 -45.02 9.08 7.03
C HIS A 821 -44.29 7.78 7.35
N ASP A 822 -43.96 7.57 8.63
CA ASP A 822 -43.21 6.43 9.17
C ASP A 822 -44.01 5.10 9.15
N LYS A 823 -45.34 5.14 9.33
CA LYS A 823 -46.18 3.93 9.43
C LYS A 823 -46.28 3.10 8.14
N PHE A 824 -46.40 1.78 8.26
CA PHE A 824 -46.70 0.88 7.12
C PHE A 824 -48.20 0.79 6.78
N GLN A 825 -49.06 1.23 7.69
CA GLN A 825 -50.50 1.28 7.49
C GLN A 825 -50.91 2.60 6.86
N VAL A 826 -51.95 2.54 6.01
CA VAL A 826 -52.55 3.71 5.37
C VAL A 826 -53.12 4.65 6.43
N GLN A 827 -52.83 5.95 6.29
CA GLN A 827 -53.30 6.99 7.21
C GLN A 827 -54.54 7.67 6.66
N ARG A 828 -55.44 8.09 7.55
CA ARG A 828 -56.71 8.71 7.19
C ARG A 828 -56.62 10.22 7.30
N LEU A 829 -57.02 10.92 6.25
CA LEU A 829 -57.16 12.38 6.22
C LEU A 829 -58.51 12.77 5.59
N ASP A 830 -59.10 13.86 6.05
CA ASP A 830 -60.23 14.46 5.35
C ASP A 830 -59.80 15.17 4.05
N LEU A 831 -60.77 15.57 3.22
CA LEU A 831 -60.52 16.22 1.94
C LEU A 831 -59.70 17.52 2.07
N TYR A 832 -59.92 18.32 3.12
CA TYR A 832 -59.24 19.61 3.30
C TYR A 832 -57.80 19.39 3.77
N GLN A 833 -57.60 18.49 4.73
CA GLN A 833 -56.29 18.07 5.23
C GLN A 833 -55.44 17.48 4.11
N TYR A 834 -56.00 16.60 3.30
CA TYR A 834 -55.31 16.00 2.15
C TYR A 834 -54.87 17.06 1.13
N ASN A 835 -55.77 17.99 0.77
CA ASN A 835 -55.44 19.07 -0.17
C ASN A 835 -54.38 20.02 0.38
N PHE A 836 -54.43 20.33 1.68
CA PHE A 836 -53.43 21.14 2.36
C PHE A 836 -52.06 20.46 2.37
N LEU A 837 -51.99 19.18 2.76
CA LEU A 837 -50.75 18.40 2.76
C LEU A 837 -50.16 18.26 1.36
N ARG A 838 -50.99 17.96 0.34
CA ARG A 838 -50.55 17.90 -1.06
C ARG A 838 -49.91 19.20 -1.51
N ARG A 839 -50.50 20.33 -1.12
CA ARG A 839 -49.98 21.66 -1.46
C ARG A 839 -48.70 21.98 -0.70
N ALA A 840 -48.59 21.59 0.57
CA ALA A 840 -47.36 21.68 1.34
C ALA A 840 -46.23 20.87 0.69
N ILE A 841 -46.50 19.63 0.28
CA ILE A 841 -45.53 18.77 -0.44
C ILE A 841 -45.09 19.44 -1.75
N LYS A 842 -46.01 20.04 -2.51
CA LYS A 842 -45.66 20.74 -3.76
C LYS A 842 -44.76 21.95 -3.50
N VAL A 843 -45.07 22.76 -2.49
CA VAL A 843 -44.36 24.03 -2.21
C VAL A 843 -43.01 23.79 -1.51
N PHE A 844 -42.96 22.85 -0.56
CA PHE A 844 -41.79 22.60 0.27
C PHE A 844 -40.92 21.42 -0.17
N LEU A 845 -41.44 20.47 -0.95
CA LEU A 845 -40.77 19.19 -1.26
C LEU A 845 -40.71 18.88 -2.77
N ASP A 846 -41.03 19.86 -3.62
CA ASP A 846 -41.03 19.75 -5.09
C ASP A 846 -41.86 18.57 -5.65
N ASP A 847 -42.94 18.19 -4.97
CA ASP A 847 -43.82 17.07 -5.36
C ASP A 847 -43.12 15.69 -5.40
N LYS A 848 -42.01 15.52 -4.65
CA LYS A 848 -41.19 14.29 -4.61
C LYS A 848 -41.67 13.22 -3.60
N VAL A 849 -42.77 13.46 -2.88
CA VAL A 849 -43.32 12.53 -1.89
C VAL A 849 -44.51 11.77 -2.47
N ASP A 850 -44.47 10.44 -2.42
CA ASP A 850 -45.54 9.60 -2.97
C ASP A 850 -46.65 9.36 -1.94
N MET A 851 -47.82 9.96 -2.15
CA MET A 851 -48.99 9.78 -1.27
C MET A 851 -49.92 8.62 -1.69
N SER A 852 -49.77 8.09 -2.91
CA SER A 852 -50.83 7.39 -3.65
C SER A 852 -51.30 6.08 -3.01
N GLN A 853 -50.46 5.46 -2.18
CA GLN A 853 -50.73 4.17 -1.51
C GLN A 853 -50.68 4.28 0.02
N PHE A 854 -50.52 5.49 0.55
CA PHE A 854 -50.24 5.70 1.97
C PHE A 854 -51.32 6.52 2.68
N ILE A 855 -52.22 7.17 1.93
CA ILE A 855 -53.28 8.01 2.50
C ILE A 855 -54.65 7.62 1.92
N GLU A 856 -55.63 7.43 2.81
CA GLU A 856 -57.04 7.19 2.52
C GLU A 856 -57.85 8.45 2.84
N LEU A 857 -58.69 8.88 1.89
CA LEU A 857 -59.62 10.00 2.06
C LEU A 857 -60.86 9.54 2.82
N VAL A 858 -61.24 10.28 3.87
CA VAL A 858 -62.44 10.03 4.65
C VAL A 858 -63.38 11.23 4.57
N GLU A 859 -64.70 10.99 4.63
CA GLU A 859 -65.68 12.09 4.69
C GLU A 859 -65.45 12.94 5.95
N PRO A 860 -65.55 14.29 5.85
CA PRO A 860 -65.32 15.17 6.98
C PRO A 860 -66.36 14.89 8.07
N THR A 861 -65.91 14.52 9.27
CA THR A 861 -66.78 14.46 10.44
C THR A 861 -67.25 15.87 10.77
N SER A 862 -68.56 16.07 10.70
CA SER A 862 -69.30 17.33 10.88
C SER A 862 -68.97 18.07 12.16
#